data_AF-A0A418UUV2-F1
#
_entry.id   AF-A0A418UUV2-F1
#
_cell.length_a   1.000
_cell.length_b   1.000
_cell.length_c   1.000
_cell.angle_alpha   90.00
_cell.angle_beta   90.00
_cell.angle_gamma   90.00
#
_symmetry.space_group_name_H-M   'P 1'
#
loop_
_entity.id
_entity.type
_entity.pdbx_description
1 polymer ?
#
loop_
_entity_poly.entity_id
_entity_poly.type
_entity_poly.pdbx_seq_one_letter_code
_entity_poly.pdbx_strand_id
1 'polypeptide(L)'
;MTTSPQRLVVAVVSPASLGAQAAHEVEGAVAKVADVVRLRSLGALLAQADDLGTVALIVATDEVGSLDDVAAAVERFPSLRTARLVLLTERTELSNIGRAIDEDLVHEVVAVPWTPGAIATRAAAQTRRWMRDHLPDDDRRRLLGSRSGTEHSGRSPLLETLTHSPEALTRELIKACEDVLGPRPRLRLPPGVRLTHQGQAVDSVYIVVEGAVALTRDTRVGEVILHHATTGRVIGLVSLASQGRAFVTATTTTDVDLILLSIEQLDRALAENPATEQVLAALLIGSLTKRLSRSEVLQVEKIELAAALDAEKAQAQEALEALEQARLELLAQERFATLGELAAGIAHELNNPVAALGRAAEHLRSDVAALLASHPSGELIRSVGEEARSRPAASTRQERQARRALEEVVGDRDLARRLVAAGVGDPDDARALAAAPHHLEEVEHAAAIGRNERNIELATRRIRGLVSSLHTYVRPEGEMDDDVDVREVLEDALRLTAHRLRGVEVERDYEEVPVVRGRAGELAQVWTNIVANAADALATTSQDDGRVVLRVRAEQAEDTELFHTRDRQDTGGAQPPGGAEEGTGARGGAGPGGGAGPVGVRVEVEDNGPGISPEVLPRIFEPRFTTKHGQVRFGLGLGMGLARSVVDAHEGAISVESRPGRTVVTVRLPRDPALVNEPGRPGDGKTADGKEDP
;
A
#
# COMPACT_ATOMS: atom_id res chain seq x y z
N MET A 1 49.66 -39.47 -10.10
CA MET A 1 50.50 -38.52 -9.32
C MET A 1 50.40 -38.97 -7.87
N THR A 2 51.48 -39.51 -7.30
CA THR A 2 51.54 -39.84 -5.87
C THR A 2 51.64 -38.53 -5.09
N THR A 3 50.48 -37.97 -4.74
CA THR A 3 50.39 -36.89 -3.74
C THR A 3 50.99 -37.42 -2.45
N SER A 4 52.06 -36.79 -1.98
CA SER A 4 52.64 -37.05 -0.66
C SER A 4 51.50 -37.09 0.37
N PRO A 5 51.46 -38.09 1.27
CA PRO A 5 50.34 -38.26 2.19
C PRO A 5 50.18 -36.99 3.02
N GLN A 6 48.98 -36.43 3.00
CA GLN A 6 48.63 -35.24 3.76
C GLN A 6 48.96 -35.50 5.24
N ARG A 7 49.76 -34.61 5.83
CA ARG A 7 50.19 -34.71 7.23
C ARG A 7 48.98 -34.48 8.11
N LEU A 8 48.58 -35.53 8.83
CA LEU A 8 47.42 -35.54 9.71
C LEU A 8 47.88 -35.35 11.15
N VAL A 9 47.23 -34.45 11.90
CA VAL A 9 47.60 -34.13 13.27
C VAL A 9 46.43 -34.34 14.22
N VAL A 10 46.73 -34.89 15.40
CA VAL A 10 45.87 -34.88 16.57
C VAL A 10 46.49 -33.97 17.63
N ALA A 11 45.82 -32.87 17.94
CA ALA A 11 46.30 -31.90 18.91
C ALA A 11 45.72 -32.23 20.30
N VAL A 12 46.58 -32.39 21.30
CA VAL A 12 46.17 -32.54 22.70
C VAL A 12 46.52 -31.26 23.44
N VAL A 13 45.51 -30.50 23.85
CA VAL A 13 45.65 -29.18 24.44
C VAL A 13 45.27 -29.24 25.92
N SER A 14 46.26 -29.09 26.81
CA SER A 14 46.04 -29.09 28.26
C SER A 14 47.26 -28.53 29.00
N PRO A 15 47.07 -27.67 30.01
CA PRO A 15 48.16 -27.15 30.82
C PRO A 15 48.64 -28.14 31.90
N ALA A 16 47.84 -29.16 32.21
CA ALA A 16 48.03 -30.06 33.34
C ALA A 16 48.68 -31.42 32.96
N SER A 17 48.96 -32.22 33.99
CA SER A 17 49.43 -33.61 33.88
C SER A 17 48.41 -34.52 33.20
N LEU A 18 47.11 -34.22 33.31
CA LEU A 18 46.03 -34.93 32.62
C LEU A 18 46.23 -34.95 31.09
N GLY A 19 46.71 -33.85 30.52
CA GLY A 19 47.09 -33.78 29.10
C GLY A 19 48.21 -34.72 28.70
N ALA A 20 49.14 -35.02 29.61
CA ALA A 20 50.21 -35.98 29.35
C ALA A 20 49.66 -37.41 29.26
N GLN A 21 48.74 -37.75 30.17
CA GLN A 21 48.08 -39.05 30.19
C GLN A 21 47.19 -39.24 28.96
N ALA A 22 46.38 -38.24 28.60
CA ALA A 22 45.58 -38.24 27.39
C ALA A 22 46.46 -38.36 26.13
N ALA A 23 47.52 -37.55 26.01
CA ALA A 23 48.41 -37.61 24.86
C ALA A 23 49.08 -38.98 24.70
N HIS A 24 49.52 -39.60 25.79
CA HIS A 24 50.11 -40.93 25.76
C HIS A 24 49.14 -42.00 25.27
N GLU A 25 47.88 -41.97 25.75
CA GLU A 25 46.84 -42.88 25.29
C GLU A 25 46.48 -42.65 23.81
N VAL A 26 46.36 -41.39 23.39
CA VAL A 26 46.06 -41.00 22.00
C VAL A 26 47.17 -41.47 21.06
N GLU A 27 48.42 -41.19 21.40
CA GLU A 27 49.59 -41.56 20.59
C GLU A 27 49.65 -43.08 20.38
N GLY A 28 49.38 -43.86 21.43
CA GLY A 28 49.31 -45.33 21.33
C GLY A 28 48.25 -45.85 20.34
N ALA A 29 47.21 -45.05 20.05
CA ALA A 29 46.10 -45.41 19.17
C ALA A 29 46.21 -44.86 17.74
N VAL A 30 46.77 -43.66 17.57
CA VAL A 30 46.74 -42.94 16.27
C VAL A 30 48.10 -42.76 15.60
N ALA A 31 49.22 -43.04 16.27
CA ALA A 31 50.58 -42.76 15.75
C ALA A 31 50.92 -43.37 14.38
N LYS A 32 50.20 -44.42 13.95
CA LYS A 32 50.37 -45.02 12.61
C LYS A 32 49.76 -44.18 11.49
N VAL A 33 48.94 -43.18 11.82
CA VAL A 33 48.07 -42.47 10.89
C VAL A 33 48.15 -40.95 11.05
N ALA A 34 48.33 -40.46 12.29
CA ALA A 34 48.44 -39.05 12.60
C ALA A 34 49.57 -38.77 13.61
N ASP A 35 50.21 -37.62 13.48
CA ASP A 35 51.15 -37.09 14.45
C ASP A 35 50.38 -36.55 15.66
N VAL A 36 50.84 -36.83 16.88
CA VAL A 36 50.24 -36.27 18.10
C VAL A 36 51.06 -35.07 18.57
N VAL A 37 50.43 -33.91 18.65
CA VAL A 37 51.07 -32.67 19.09
C VAL A 37 50.47 -32.25 20.43
N ARG A 38 51.32 -32.05 21.45
CA ARG A 38 50.87 -31.60 22.77
C ARG A 38 51.11 -30.11 22.94
N LEU A 39 50.06 -29.40 23.33
CA LEU A 39 50.05 -27.95 23.50
C LEU A 39 49.53 -27.59 24.90
N ARG A 40 50.02 -26.49 25.47
CA ARG A 40 49.67 -26.10 26.85
C ARG A 40 48.42 -25.22 26.95
N SER A 41 48.00 -24.61 25.84
CA SER A 41 46.84 -23.70 25.79
C SER A 41 46.25 -23.64 24.39
N LEU A 42 44.99 -23.21 24.28
CA LEU A 42 44.35 -22.96 22.99
C LEU A 42 45.11 -21.90 22.20
N GLY A 43 45.57 -20.82 22.86
CA GLY A 43 46.39 -19.81 22.21
C GLY A 43 47.68 -20.37 21.56
N ALA A 44 48.30 -21.40 22.16
CA ALA A 44 49.46 -22.07 21.57
C ALA A 44 49.09 -22.92 20.34
N LEU A 45 47.90 -23.53 20.34
CA LEU A 45 47.35 -24.20 19.15
C LEU A 45 47.13 -23.21 18.02
N LEU A 46 46.51 -22.07 18.32
CA LEU A 46 46.22 -21.04 17.32
C LEU A 46 47.50 -20.42 16.74
N ALA A 47 48.51 -20.18 17.58
CA ALA A 47 49.78 -19.64 17.13
C ALA A 47 50.56 -20.57 16.19
N GLN A 48 50.32 -21.88 16.26
CA GLN A 48 50.98 -22.90 15.43
C GLN A 48 50.07 -23.47 14.35
N ALA A 49 48.82 -23.00 14.24
CA ALA A 49 47.80 -23.63 13.41
C ALA A 49 48.21 -23.73 11.93
N ASP A 50 48.90 -22.73 11.39
CA ASP A 50 49.36 -22.73 9.99
C ASP A 50 50.49 -23.74 9.71
N ASP A 51 51.28 -24.10 10.73
CA ASP A 51 52.44 -24.99 10.62
C ASP A 51 52.11 -26.47 10.92
N LEU A 52 50.96 -26.74 11.53
CA LEU A 52 50.57 -28.08 11.99
C LEU A 52 50.07 -28.99 10.87
N GLY A 53 49.75 -28.48 9.68
CA GLY A 53 49.10 -29.27 8.64
C GLY A 53 47.62 -29.52 8.95
N THR A 54 47.04 -30.65 8.53
CA THR A 54 45.60 -30.88 8.70
C THR A 54 45.30 -31.51 10.06
N VAL A 55 44.59 -30.77 10.92
CA VAL A 55 44.22 -31.25 12.26
C VAL A 55 42.90 -32.02 12.18
N ALA A 56 42.95 -33.32 12.47
CA ALA A 56 41.76 -34.20 12.44
C ALA A 56 40.96 -34.15 13.75
N LEU A 57 41.68 -34.02 14.86
CA LEU A 57 41.13 -34.14 16.20
C LEU A 57 41.86 -33.21 17.15
N ILE A 58 41.10 -32.48 17.97
CA ILE A 58 41.57 -31.69 19.10
C ILE A 58 41.03 -32.37 20.36
N VAL A 59 41.91 -32.71 21.29
CA VAL A 59 41.55 -33.18 22.63
C VAL A 59 41.91 -32.07 23.60
N ALA A 60 40.90 -31.36 24.12
CA ALA A 60 41.11 -30.20 25.00
C ALA A 60 40.61 -30.50 26.41
N THR A 61 41.27 -29.96 27.44
CA THR A 61 40.72 -29.94 28.81
C THR A 61 39.92 -28.65 29.05
N ASP A 62 38.89 -28.68 29.90
CA ASP A 62 38.15 -27.47 30.29
C ASP A 62 38.99 -26.39 31.02
N GLU A 63 40.22 -26.73 31.41
CA GLU A 63 41.21 -25.80 31.97
C GLU A 63 41.86 -24.85 30.94
N VAL A 64 41.76 -25.13 29.64
CA VAL A 64 42.49 -24.37 28.60
C VAL A 64 41.86 -23.03 28.21
N GLY A 65 40.70 -22.68 28.79
CA GLY A 65 39.97 -21.43 28.51
C GLY A 65 38.55 -21.70 28.00
N SER A 66 37.95 -20.70 27.35
CA SER A 66 36.62 -20.87 26.74
C SER A 66 36.73 -21.69 25.46
N LEU A 67 35.91 -22.73 25.32
CA LEU A 67 35.91 -23.54 24.10
C LEU A 67 35.29 -22.79 22.92
N ASP A 68 34.49 -21.76 23.21
CA ASP A 68 34.00 -20.81 22.20
C ASP A 68 35.16 -20.02 21.56
N ASP A 69 36.31 -19.90 22.21
CA ASP A 69 37.52 -19.29 21.60
C ASP A 69 38.11 -20.19 20.52
N VAL A 70 37.94 -21.52 20.64
CA VAL A 70 38.33 -22.48 19.59
C VAL A 70 37.40 -22.35 18.40
N ALA A 71 36.09 -22.25 18.66
CA ALA A 71 35.07 -22.03 17.64
C ALA A 71 35.34 -20.74 16.86
N ALA A 72 35.53 -19.62 17.57
CA ALA A 72 35.91 -18.34 16.96
C ALA A 72 37.19 -18.41 16.12
N ALA A 73 38.12 -19.30 16.45
CA ALA A 73 39.38 -19.43 15.72
C ALA A 73 39.32 -20.34 14.49
N VAL A 74 38.30 -21.20 14.39
CA VAL A 74 38.09 -22.08 13.23
C VAL A 74 37.80 -21.29 11.95
N GLU A 75 37.15 -20.14 12.05
CA GLU A 75 36.97 -19.23 10.91
C GLU A 75 38.30 -18.67 10.39
N ARG A 76 39.24 -18.42 11.31
CA ARG A 76 40.52 -17.74 11.07
C ARG A 76 41.62 -18.67 10.56
N PHE A 77 41.59 -19.96 10.91
CA PHE A 77 42.64 -20.93 10.58
C PHE A 77 42.08 -22.13 9.79
N PRO A 78 42.34 -22.23 8.47
CA PRO A 78 41.84 -23.31 7.62
C PRO A 78 42.23 -24.72 8.08
N SER A 79 43.38 -24.88 8.75
CA SER A 79 43.88 -26.16 9.26
C SER A 79 43.03 -26.76 10.39
N LEU A 80 42.26 -25.93 11.10
CA LEU A 80 41.38 -26.33 12.20
C LEU A 80 39.91 -26.51 11.76
N ARG A 81 39.55 -26.10 10.54
CA ARG A 81 38.16 -26.11 10.03
C ARG A 81 37.44 -27.44 10.04
N THR A 82 38.20 -28.51 9.91
CA THR A 82 37.62 -29.87 9.86
C THR A 82 37.90 -30.63 11.14
N ALA A 83 38.59 -30.02 12.11
CA ALA A 83 39.01 -30.69 13.33
C ALA A 83 37.80 -31.03 14.21
N ARG A 84 37.76 -32.26 14.71
CA ARG A 84 36.74 -32.70 15.66
C ARG A 84 37.23 -32.45 17.07
N LEU A 85 36.41 -31.96 17.98
CA LEU A 85 36.80 -31.68 19.36
C LEU A 85 36.29 -32.75 20.33
N VAL A 86 37.19 -33.28 21.15
CA VAL A 86 36.90 -34.10 22.34
C VAL A 86 37.27 -33.28 23.56
N LEU A 87 36.27 -32.97 24.38
CA LEU A 87 36.47 -32.24 25.63
C LEU A 87 36.66 -33.19 26.80
N LEU A 88 37.70 -32.97 27.59
CA LEU A 88 37.92 -33.61 28.88
C LEU A 88 37.58 -32.60 29.99
N THR A 89 36.72 -32.97 30.93
CA THR A 89 36.30 -32.06 32.00
C THR A 89 36.12 -32.77 33.33
N GLU A 90 36.49 -32.10 34.42
CA GLU A 90 36.14 -32.51 35.79
C GLU A 90 34.80 -31.92 36.26
N ARG A 91 34.24 -30.97 35.50
CA ARG A 91 33.01 -30.27 35.84
C ARG A 91 31.79 -31.13 35.52
N THR A 92 30.81 -31.08 36.39
CA THR A 92 29.48 -31.66 36.15
C THR A 92 28.61 -30.77 35.27
N GLU A 93 28.95 -29.48 35.14
CA GLU A 93 28.22 -28.48 34.36
C GLU A 93 29.18 -27.63 33.51
N LEU A 94 28.82 -27.40 32.25
CA LEU A 94 29.58 -26.61 31.28
C LEU A 94 28.69 -25.50 30.71
N SER A 95 29.08 -24.24 30.90
CA SER A 95 28.31 -23.07 30.44
C SER A 95 28.90 -22.34 29.23
N ASN A 96 30.17 -22.60 28.90
CA ASN A 96 30.95 -21.83 27.91
C ASN A 96 31.33 -22.71 26.69
N ILE A 97 30.33 -23.39 26.13
CA ILE A 97 30.49 -24.29 24.98
C ILE A 97 29.40 -24.07 23.92
N GLY A 98 28.60 -23.01 24.07
CA GLY A 98 27.40 -22.78 23.26
C GLY A 98 27.75 -22.54 21.78
N ARG A 99 28.76 -21.70 21.51
CA ARG A 99 29.21 -21.43 20.14
C ARG A 99 29.89 -22.65 19.53
N ALA A 100 30.66 -23.39 20.33
CA ALA A 100 31.32 -24.61 19.86
C ALA A 100 30.32 -25.75 19.53
N ILE A 101 29.14 -25.78 20.17
CA ILE A 101 28.04 -26.67 19.79
C ILE A 101 27.32 -26.17 18.53
N ASP A 102 27.05 -24.87 18.44
CA ASP A 102 26.38 -24.25 17.28
C ASP A 102 27.18 -24.44 15.97
N GLU A 103 28.51 -24.38 16.06
CA GLU A 103 29.43 -24.62 14.94
C GLU A 103 29.76 -26.11 14.69
N ASP A 104 29.07 -27.05 15.36
CA ASP A 104 29.26 -28.52 15.24
C ASP A 104 30.71 -29.01 15.52
N LEU A 105 31.44 -28.29 16.38
CA LEU A 105 32.84 -28.60 16.67
C LEU A 105 32.98 -29.64 17.77
N VAL A 106 32.09 -29.65 18.77
CA VAL A 106 32.14 -30.55 19.93
C VAL A 106 31.51 -31.89 19.58
N HIS A 107 32.34 -32.91 19.45
CA HIS A 107 31.90 -34.24 19.04
C HIS A 107 31.78 -35.22 20.21
N GLU A 108 32.44 -34.92 21.33
CA GLU A 108 32.44 -35.78 22.51
C GLU A 108 32.85 -35.02 23.76
N VAL A 109 32.22 -35.34 24.89
CA VAL A 109 32.58 -34.82 26.23
C VAL A 109 32.86 -36.02 27.14
N VAL A 110 33.99 -35.99 27.83
CA VAL A 110 34.48 -37.07 28.68
C VAL A 110 34.75 -36.54 30.08
N ALA A 111 34.10 -37.15 31.07
CA ALA A 111 34.36 -36.87 32.47
C ALA A 111 35.72 -37.42 32.92
N VAL A 112 36.45 -36.65 33.71
CA VAL A 112 37.70 -37.04 34.37
C VAL A 112 37.39 -37.43 35.83
N PRO A 113 37.97 -38.54 36.37
CA PRO A 113 38.90 -39.46 35.72
C PRO A 113 38.20 -40.43 34.76
N TRP A 114 38.85 -40.75 33.63
CA TRP A 114 38.35 -41.74 32.67
C TRP A 114 38.96 -43.13 32.92
N THR A 115 38.30 -44.16 32.40
CA THR A 115 38.84 -45.54 32.39
C THR A 115 40.08 -45.62 31.50
N PRO A 116 41.23 -46.16 31.96
CA PRO A 116 42.44 -46.27 31.15
C PRO A 116 42.17 -46.93 29.78
N GLY A 117 42.63 -46.29 28.70
CA GLY A 117 42.39 -46.74 27.32
C GLY A 117 41.09 -46.23 26.69
N ALA A 118 40.22 -45.56 27.45
CA ALA A 118 39.00 -44.96 26.92
C ALA A 118 39.32 -43.81 25.94
N ILE A 119 40.34 -42.98 26.23
CA ILE A 119 40.72 -41.88 25.34
C ILE A 119 41.37 -42.40 24.07
N ALA A 120 42.19 -43.45 24.17
CA ALA A 120 42.75 -44.15 23.02
C ALA A 120 41.65 -44.64 22.05
N THR A 121 40.61 -45.29 22.59
CA THR A 121 39.49 -45.82 21.79
C THR A 121 38.67 -44.70 21.14
N ARG A 122 38.36 -43.64 21.89
CA ARG A 122 37.61 -42.47 21.39
C ARG A 122 38.39 -41.72 20.33
N ALA A 123 39.68 -41.44 20.56
CA ALA A 123 40.53 -40.76 19.59
C ALA A 123 40.64 -41.55 18.27
N ALA A 124 40.85 -42.87 18.33
CA ALA A 124 40.83 -43.71 17.14
C ALA A 124 39.49 -43.65 16.41
N ALA A 125 38.36 -43.71 17.14
CA ALA A 125 37.02 -43.65 16.54
C ALA A 125 36.74 -42.29 15.87
N GLN A 126 37.07 -41.17 16.52
CA GLN A 126 36.85 -39.83 16.00
C GLN A 126 37.75 -39.54 14.79
N THR A 127 39.04 -39.90 14.84
CA THR A 127 39.96 -39.78 13.69
C THR A 127 39.52 -40.68 12.54
N ARG A 128 39.06 -41.91 12.81
CA ARG A 128 38.56 -42.81 11.75
C ARG A 128 37.31 -42.26 11.06
N ARG A 129 36.38 -41.66 11.83
CA ARG A 129 35.20 -40.96 11.29
C ARG A 129 35.61 -39.75 10.46
N TRP A 130 36.52 -38.91 10.97
CA TRP A 130 37.06 -37.78 10.21
C TRP A 130 37.64 -38.21 8.86
N MET A 131 38.46 -39.27 8.85
CA MET A 131 39.04 -39.83 7.61
C MET A 131 37.98 -40.40 6.68
N ARG A 132 36.92 -41.04 7.19
CA ARG A 132 35.82 -41.49 6.33
C ARG A 132 35.16 -40.31 5.61
N ASP A 133 35.01 -39.19 6.29
CA ASP A 133 34.27 -38.04 5.76
C ASP A 133 35.15 -37.17 4.83
N HIS A 134 36.47 -37.09 5.07
CA HIS A 134 37.38 -36.21 4.33
C HIS A 134 38.41 -36.93 3.43
N LEU A 135 38.72 -38.20 3.72
CA LEU A 135 39.70 -39.04 3.02
C LEU A 135 39.16 -40.49 2.82
N PRO A 136 38.01 -40.67 2.12
CA PRO A 136 37.30 -41.94 2.09
C PRO A 136 38.12 -43.11 1.53
N ASP A 137 39.05 -42.81 0.62
CA ASP A 137 39.91 -43.77 -0.08
C ASP A 137 41.29 -43.99 0.59
N ASP A 138 41.56 -43.35 1.74
CA ASP A 138 42.84 -43.51 2.45
C ASP A 138 42.87 -44.82 3.26
N ASP A 139 43.67 -45.77 2.80
CA ASP A 139 43.83 -47.09 3.42
C ASP A 139 44.42 -47.03 4.84
N ARG A 140 45.10 -45.93 5.23
CA ARG A 140 45.59 -45.74 6.61
C ARG A 140 44.45 -45.80 7.62
N ARG A 141 43.19 -45.54 7.22
CA ARG A 141 42.00 -45.66 8.07
C ARG A 141 41.85 -47.06 8.69
N ARG A 142 42.32 -48.11 8.02
CA ARG A 142 42.26 -49.50 8.52
C ARG A 142 43.23 -49.75 9.69
N LEU A 143 44.24 -48.89 9.84
CA LEU A 143 45.27 -48.98 10.89
C LEU A 143 44.81 -48.38 12.23
N LEU A 144 43.76 -47.56 12.22
CA LEU A 144 43.07 -47.10 13.42
C LEU A 144 42.15 -48.24 13.86
N GLY A 145 42.42 -48.90 14.99
CA GLY A 145 41.69 -50.07 15.52
C GLY A 145 42.36 -50.67 16.77
N SER A 146 41.58 -51.33 17.65
CA SER A 146 42.00 -51.70 19.01
C SER A 146 43.17 -52.69 19.06
N ARG A 147 44.07 -52.48 20.02
CA ARG A 147 45.17 -53.39 20.37
C ARG A 147 44.74 -54.63 21.18
N SER A 148 43.44 -54.91 21.26
CA SER A 148 42.85 -56.08 21.91
C SER A 148 41.60 -56.52 21.14
N GLY A 149 41.54 -57.81 20.80
CA GLY A 149 40.57 -58.43 19.90
C GLY A 149 39.15 -58.59 20.47
N THR A 150 38.55 -57.54 21.01
CA THR A 150 37.10 -57.51 21.25
C THR A 150 36.46 -56.49 20.32
N GLU A 151 36.10 -56.95 19.13
CA GLU A 151 35.23 -56.23 18.20
C GLU A 151 33.83 -56.07 18.81
N HIS A 152 33.63 -55.11 19.72
CA HIS A 152 32.28 -54.61 20.02
C HIS A 152 31.88 -53.56 18.97
N SER A 153 31.97 -53.94 17.69
CA SER A 153 31.59 -53.13 16.53
C SER A 153 30.19 -53.49 15.98
N GLY A 154 29.35 -54.14 16.78
CA GLY A 154 27.92 -54.24 16.48
C GLY A 154 27.23 -52.96 16.90
N ARG A 155 26.31 -52.43 16.09
CA ARG A 155 25.38 -51.41 16.56
C ARG A 155 24.57 -52.03 17.71
N SER A 156 23.98 -51.22 18.59
CA SER A 156 23.01 -51.75 19.57
C SER A 156 21.94 -52.57 18.83
N PRO A 157 21.47 -53.72 19.37
CA PRO A 157 20.45 -54.54 18.73
C PRO A 157 19.24 -53.72 18.25
N LEU A 158 18.78 -52.76 19.05
CA LEU A 158 17.70 -51.84 18.68
C LEU A 158 18.03 -50.99 17.45
N LEU A 159 19.26 -50.45 17.38
CA LEU A 159 19.72 -49.63 16.25
C LEU A 159 19.89 -50.46 14.97
N GLU A 160 20.17 -51.77 15.09
CA GLU A 160 20.14 -52.70 13.96
C GLU A 160 18.70 -53.01 13.54
N THR A 161 17.81 -53.30 14.50
CA THR A 161 16.38 -53.54 14.24
C THR A 161 15.74 -52.36 13.51
N LEU A 162 16.08 -51.11 13.84
CA LEU A 162 15.58 -49.90 13.15
C LEU A 162 15.94 -49.80 11.66
N THR A 163 16.93 -50.57 11.18
CA THR A 163 17.29 -50.58 9.75
C THR A 163 16.46 -51.55 8.91
N HIS A 164 15.65 -52.41 9.54
CA HIS A 164 14.82 -53.38 8.85
C HIS A 164 13.57 -52.74 8.23
N SER A 165 13.03 -53.37 7.19
CA SER A 165 11.79 -52.90 6.56
C SER A 165 10.59 -53.13 7.50
N PRO A 166 9.52 -52.31 7.40
CA PRO A 166 8.32 -52.48 8.22
C PRO A 166 7.67 -53.87 8.09
N GLU A 167 7.82 -54.51 6.92
CA GLU A 167 7.28 -55.84 6.62
C GLU A 167 8.09 -56.94 7.30
N ALA A 168 9.42 -56.79 7.29
CA ALA A 168 10.32 -57.68 8.01
C ALA A 168 10.06 -57.60 9.52
N LEU A 169 9.96 -56.38 10.05
CA LEU A 169 9.65 -56.13 11.45
C LEU A 169 8.27 -56.66 11.85
N THR A 170 7.26 -56.52 10.99
CA THR A 170 5.92 -57.08 11.28
C THR A 170 5.95 -58.61 11.34
N ARG A 171 6.69 -59.26 10.44
CA ARG A 171 6.85 -60.73 10.44
C ARG A 171 7.62 -61.20 11.67
N GLU A 172 8.66 -60.47 12.04
CA GLU A 172 9.47 -60.74 13.23
C GLU A 172 8.65 -60.57 14.51
N LEU A 173 7.81 -59.53 14.60
CA LEU A 173 6.90 -59.31 15.72
C LEU A 173 5.90 -60.46 15.85
N ILE A 174 5.28 -60.88 14.74
CA ILE A 174 4.33 -62.01 14.74
C ILE A 174 5.01 -63.27 15.24
N LYS A 175 6.21 -63.58 14.72
CA LYS A 175 6.98 -64.75 15.15
C LYS A 175 7.31 -64.67 16.65
N ALA A 176 7.82 -63.54 17.12
CA ALA A 176 8.17 -63.34 18.52
C ALA A 176 6.95 -63.48 19.46
N CYS A 177 5.78 -63.02 19.02
CA CYS A 177 4.51 -63.21 19.73
C CYS A 177 4.06 -64.68 19.72
N GLU A 178 4.13 -65.36 18.57
CA GLU A 178 3.72 -66.77 18.43
C GLU A 178 4.65 -67.73 19.22
N ASP A 179 5.93 -67.39 19.37
CA ASP A 179 6.89 -68.16 20.18
C ASP A 179 6.49 -68.19 21.68
N VAL A 180 5.82 -67.15 22.17
CA VAL A 180 5.35 -67.05 23.57
C VAL A 180 3.90 -67.50 23.74
N LEU A 181 3.00 -66.98 22.88
CA LEU A 181 1.55 -67.14 23.02
C LEU A 181 1.00 -68.36 22.25
N GLY A 182 1.84 -69.04 21.48
CA GLY A 182 1.43 -70.04 20.50
C GLY A 182 0.86 -69.42 19.22
N PRO A 183 0.50 -70.26 18.22
CA PRO A 183 0.04 -69.80 16.92
C PRO A 183 -1.19 -68.88 17.02
N ARG A 184 -1.14 -67.73 16.32
CA ARG A 184 -2.24 -66.74 16.34
C ARG A 184 -3.20 -66.92 15.15
N PRO A 185 -4.53 -66.88 15.37
CA PRO A 185 -5.49 -66.95 14.28
C PRO A 185 -5.39 -65.69 13.41
N ARG A 186 -5.36 -65.88 12.09
CA ARG A 186 -5.45 -64.79 11.11
C ARG A 186 -6.93 -64.54 10.81
N LEU A 187 -7.41 -63.33 11.07
CA LEU A 187 -8.77 -62.88 10.79
C LEU A 187 -8.81 -62.27 9.40
N ARG A 188 -9.71 -62.76 8.55
CA ARG A 188 -10.00 -62.18 7.23
C ARG A 188 -11.19 -61.26 7.32
N LEU A 189 -11.00 -60.00 6.97
CA LEU A 189 -12.04 -58.99 6.99
C LEU A 189 -12.23 -58.40 5.59
N PRO A 190 -13.49 -58.26 5.12
CA PRO A 190 -13.78 -57.59 3.85
C PRO A 190 -13.56 -56.08 3.99
N PRO A 191 -13.48 -55.34 2.86
CA PRO A 191 -13.42 -53.89 2.87
C PRO A 191 -14.66 -53.27 3.53
N GLY A 192 -14.47 -52.15 4.23
CA GLY A 192 -15.52 -51.37 4.91
C GLY A 192 -15.70 -51.70 6.39
N VAL A 193 -14.98 -52.68 6.94
CA VAL A 193 -15.01 -53.00 8.37
C VAL A 193 -14.20 -51.99 9.18
N ARG A 194 -14.81 -51.40 10.22
CA ARG A 194 -14.16 -50.50 11.17
C ARG A 194 -13.50 -51.30 12.30
N LEU A 195 -12.19 -51.14 12.44
CA LEU A 195 -11.35 -51.80 13.45
C LEU A 195 -11.28 -51.00 14.76
N THR A 196 -11.27 -49.67 14.65
CA THR A 196 -11.33 -48.74 15.78
C THR A 196 -12.31 -47.62 15.48
N HIS A 197 -12.85 -47.02 16.54
CA HIS A 197 -13.76 -45.89 16.47
C HIS A 197 -13.20 -44.73 17.26
N GLN A 198 -13.05 -43.55 16.64
CA GLN A 198 -12.55 -42.36 17.30
C GLN A 198 -13.27 -42.10 18.64
N GLY A 199 -12.47 -41.85 19.69
CA GLY A 199 -12.95 -41.56 21.03
C GLY A 199 -13.38 -42.77 21.85
N GLN A 200 -13.43 -43.98 21.29
CA GLN A 200 -13.73 -45.20 22.04
C GLN A 200 -12.50 -45.80 22.71
N ALA A 201 -12.71 -46.63 23.73
CA ALA A 201 -11.64 -47.36 24.39
C ALA A 201 -11.00 -48.38 23.43
N VAL A 202 -9.71 -48.61 23.58
CA VAL A 202 -8.89 -49.54 22.79
C VAL A 202 -8.24 -50.49 23.76
N ASP A 203 -8.74 -51.73 23.79
CA ASP A 203 -8.26 -52.80 24.69
C ASP A 203 -7.51 -53.90 23.93
N SER A 204 -7.32 -53.72 22.62
CA SER A 204 -6.66 -54.67 21.73
C SER A 204 -5.90 -53.97 20.63
N VAL A 205 -4.84 -54.63 20.15
CA VAL A 205 -4.02 -54.20 19.02
C VAL A 205 -4.28 -55.11 17.83
N TYR A 206 -4.38 -54.51 16.65
CA TYR A 206 -4.53 -55.23 15.38
C TYR A 206 -3.22 -55.15 14.60
N ILE A 207 -2.65 -56.29 14.26
CA ILE A 207 -1.45 -56.40 13.41
C ILE A 207 -1.91 -56.80 12.01
N VAL A 208 -1.76 -55.89 11.05
CA VAL A 208 -2.11 -56.11 9.64
C VAL A 208 -1.00 -56.90 8.95
N VAL A 209 -1.34 -58.12 8.56
CA VAL A 209 -0.45 -59.04 7.83
C VAL A 209 -0.47 -58.69 6.35
N GLU A 210 -1.66 -58.52 5.77
CA GLU A 210 -1.88 -58.21 4.37
C GLU A 210 -3.14 -57.33 4.20
N GLY A 211 -3.17 -56.51 3.13
CA GLY A 211 -4.25 -55.58 2.83
C GLY A 211 -4.01 -54.16 3.35
N ALA A 212 -4.99 -53.28 3.12
CA ALA A 212 -4.90 -51.86 3.43
C ALA A 212 -6.02 -51.38 4.36
N VAL A 213 -5.66 -50.43 5.24
CA VAL A 213 -6.55 -49.78 6.18
C VAL A 213 -6.37 -48.26 6.06
N ALA A 214 -7.49 -47.56 5.92
CA ALA A 214 -7.54 -46.10 5.97
C ALA A 214 -7.76 -45.62 7.40
N LEU A 215 -7.13 -44.50 7.72
CA LEU A 215 -7.30 -43.82 9.00
C LEU A 215 -8.04 -42.51 8.75
N THR A 216 -9.22 -42.34 9.33
CA THR A 216 -10.05 -41.14 9.19
C THR A 216 -10.26 -40.47 10.54
N ARG A 217 -10.54 -39.16 10.50
CA ARG A 217 -10.85 -38.36 11.67
C ARG A 217 -11.95 -37.36 11.33
N ASP A 218 -12.98 -37.34 12.16
CA ASP A 218 -14.03 -36.34 12.04
C ASP A 218 -13.55 -34.99 12.55
N THR A 219 -13.74 -33.97 11.73
CA THR A 219 -13.44 -32.57 12.04
C THR A 219 -14.71 -31.72 11.91
N ARG A 220 -14.65 -30.46 12.37
CA ARG A 220 -15.78 -29.51 12.24
C ARG A 220 -16.14 -29.19 10.79
N VAL A 221 -15.26 -29.50 9.83
CA VAL A 221 -15.43 -29.20 8.39
C VAL A 221 -15.79 -30.46 7.60
N GLY A 222 -15.93 -31.61 8.26
CA GLY A 222 -16.22 -32.90 7.63
C GLY A 222 -15.21 -34.00 8.03
N GLU A 223 -15.42 -35.20 7.49
CA GLU A 223 -14.52 -36.34 7.68
C GLU A 223 -13.22 -36.09 6.90
N VAL A 224 -12.09 -36.06 7.61
CA VAL A 224 -10.76 -35.91 7.01
C VAL A 224 -10.10 -37.28 6.99
N ILE A 225 -9.79 -37.77 5.80
CA ILE A 225 -8.99 -38.97 5.62
C ILE A 225 -7.54 -38.59 5.93
N LEU A 226 -7.04 -39.03 7.09
CA LEU A 226 -5.65 -38.80 7.47
C LEU A 226 -4.72 -39.61 6.57
N HIS A 227 -5.12 -40.82 6.17
CA HIS A 227 -4.32 -41.71 5.32
C HIS A 227 -5.17 -42.66 4.46
N HIS A 228 -4.83 -42.81 3.17
CA HIS A 228 -5.47 -43.73 2.22
C HIS A 228 -4.85 -45.14 2.16
N ALA A 229 -3.61 -45.31 2.62
CA ALA A 229 -2.93 -46.59 2.74
C ALA A 229 -1.90 -46.51 3.87
N THR A 230 -2.04 -47.39 4.86
CA THR A 230 -1.32 -47.51 6.15
C THR A 230 0.08 -46.85 6.26
N THR A 231 0.24 -45.93 7.22
CA THR A 231 1.56 -45.46 7.72
C THR A 231 2.09 -46.35 8.88
N GLY A 232 1.47 -47.50 9.12
CA GLY A 232 1.91 -48.48 10.12
C GLY A 232 1.07 -49.75 10.03
N ARG A 233 1.72 -50.91 10.16
CA ARG A 233 1.08 -52.24 10.12
C ARG A 233 0.43 -52.65 11.45
N VAL A 234 0.50 -51.80 12.47
CA VAL A 234 -0.05 -52.05 13.80
C VAL A 234 -1.03 -50.94 14.18
N ILE A 235 -2.28 -51.30 14.43
CA ILE A 235 -3.39 -50.39 14.74
C ILE A 235 -3.76 -50.53 16.22
N GLY A 236 -3.98 -49.40 16.90
CA GLY A 236 -4.33 -49.36 18.32
C GLY A 236 -3.14 -49.15 19.26
N LEU A 237 -1.91 -49.38 18.79
CA LEU A 237 -0.71 -49.35 19.63
C LEU A 237 -0.41 -47.97 20.27
N VAL A 238 -0.53 -46.89 19.50
CA VAL A 238 -0.35 -45.52 20.02
C VAL A 238 -1.50 -45.11 20.96
N SER A 239 -2.68 -45.67 20.75
CA SER A 239 -3.85 -45.44 21.59
C SER A 239 -3.71 -46.14 22.94
N LEU A 240 -3.06 -47.31 23.01
CA LEU A 240 -2.70 -47.96 24.27
C LEU A 240 -1.75 -47.09 25.10
N ALA A 241 -0.76 -46.46 24.46
CA ALA A 241 0.17 -45.56 25.14
C ALA A 241 -0.52 -44.27 25.66
N SER A 242 -1.70 -43.91 25.12
CA SER A 242 -2.38 -42.65 25.41
C SER A 242 -3.76 -42.87 26.04
N GLN A 243 -3.78 -43.31 27.30
CA GLN A 243 -5.00 -43.48 28.10
C GLN A 243 -6.04 -44.46 27.50
N GLY A 244 -5.63 -45.31 26.56
CA GLY A 244 -6.48 -46.36 26.00
C GLY A 244 -7.62 -45.85 25.12
N ARG A 245 -7.55 -44.66 24.51
CA ARG A 245 -8.61 -44.17 23.59
C ARG A 245 -8.13 -44.02 22.15
N ALA A 246 -8.99 -44.41 21.21
CA ALA A 246 -8.73 -44.31 19.78
C ALA A 246 -8.69 -42.84 19.32
N PHE A 247 -7.57 -42.43 18.72
CA PHE A 247 -7.43 -41.08 18.14
C PHE A 247 -8.08 -40.94 16.76
N VAL A 248 -8.23 -42.07 16.06
CA VAL A 248 -8.66 -42.15 14.67
C VAL A 248 -9.58 -43.35 14.49
N THR A 249 -10.49 -43.25 13.53
CA THR A 249 -11.27 -44.38 13.05
C THR A 249 -10.45 -45.13 12.02
N ALA A 250 -10.26 -46.43 12.20
CA ALA A 250 -9.52 -47.27 11.27
C ALA A 250 -10.51 -48.15 10.50
N THR A 251 -10.52 -48.05 9.16
CA THR A 251 -11.46 -48.77 8.29
C THR A 251 -10.70 -49.53 7.22
N THR A 252 -10.98 -50.82 7.07
CA THR A 252 -10.40 -51.65 5.99
C THR A 252 -10.84 -51.11 4.63
N THR A 253 -9.90 -50.97 3.69
CA THR A 253 -10.19 -50.49 2.32
C THR A 253 -10.08 -51.58 1.27
N THR A 254 -9.38 -52.67 1.58
CA THR A 254 -9.31 -53.90 0.78
C THR A 254 -9.75 -55.08 1.65
N ASP A 255 -9.72 -56.30 1.09
CA ASP A 255 -9.65 -57.49 1.94
C ASP A 255 -8.36 -57.42 2.78
N VAL A 256 -8.49 -57.66 4.09
CA VAL A 256 -7.40 -57.51 5.06
C VAL A 256 -7.26 -58.79 5.90
N ASP A 257 -6.04 -59.30 5.98
CA ASP A 257 -5.63 -60.37 6.89
C ASP A 257 -4.95 -59.72 8.10
N LEU A 258 -5.50 -59.93 9.30
CA LEU A 258 -4.95 -59.34 10.53
C LEU A 258 -4.89 -60.31 11.70
N ILE A 259 -4.07 -59.99 12.69
CA ILE A 259 -4.00 -60.68 13.98
C ILE A 259 -4.48 -59.71 15.06
N LEU A 260 -5.43 -60.15 15.88
CA LEU A 260 -5.89 -59.42 17.05
C LEU A 260 -5.18 -59.95 18.29
N LEU A 261 -4.56 -59.04 19.06
CA LEU A 261 -3.97 -59.31 20.37
C LEU A 261 -4.68 -58.44 21.40
N SER A 262 -5.16 -59.06 22.48
CA SER A 262 -5.61 -58.28 23.65
C SER A 262 -4.43 -57.63 24.36
N ILE A 263 -4.69 -56.63 25.19
CA ILE A 263 -3.64 -55.97 25.97
C ILE A 263 -2.89 -56.95 26.88
N GLU A 264 -3.59 -57.92 27.50
CA GLU A 264 -2.97 -58.94 28.37
C GLU A 264 -2.08 -59.90 27.58
N GLN A 265 -2.45 -60.22 26.34
CA GLN A 265 -1.65 -61.05 25.45
C GLN A 265 -0.38 -60.30 25.02
N LEU A 266 -0.51 -59.02 24.69
CA LEU A 266 0.62 -58.17 24.31
C LEU A 266 1.60 -58.01 25.48
N ASP A 267 1.09 -57.70 26.67
CA ASP A 267 1.90 -57.56 27.90
C ASP A 267 2.68 -58.83 28.20
N ARG A 268 2.04 -60.00 28.06
CA ARG A 268 2.70 -61.29 28.26
C ARG A 268 3.81 -61.54 27.22
N ALA A 269 3.55 -61.24 25.95
CA ALA A 269 4.55 -61.40 24.88
C ALA A 269 5.76 -60.47 25.06
N LEU A 270 5.55 -59.27 25.62
CA LEU A 270 6.60 -58.31 25.96
C LEU A 270 7.42 -58.75 27.18
N ALA A 271 6.76 -59.26 28.22
CA ALA A 271 7.43 -59.67 29.45
C ALA A 271 8.28 -60.94 29.29
N GLU A 272 7.84 -61.89 28.45
CA GLU A 272 8.49 -63.21 28.32
C GLU A 272 9.55 -63.27 27.19
N ASN A 273 9.55 -62.32 26.24
CA ASN A 273 10.51 -62.32 25.12
C ASN A 273 11.05 -60.90 24.81
N PRO A 274 12.33 -60.60 25.15
CA PRO A 274 12.96 -59.30 24.88
C PRO A 274 12.99 -58.90 23.40
N ALA A 275 12.97 -59.87 22.47
CA ALA A 275 12.92 -59.58 21.05
C ALA A 275 11.59 -58.95 20.64
N THR A 276 10.48 -59.34 21.29
CA THR A 276 9.15 -58.72 21.07
C THR A 276 9.19 -57.23 21.38
N GLU A 277 9.81 -56.85 22.50
CA GLU A 277 9.93 -55.45 22.93
C GLU A 277 10.80 -54.64 21.94
N GLN A 278 11.94 -55.17 21.52
CA GLN A 278 12.83 -54.50 20.57
C GLN A 278 12.18 -54.26 19.20
N VAL A 279 11.50 -55.28 18.65
CA VAL A 279 10.82 -55.18 17.35
C VAL A 279 9.62 -54.24 17.44
N LEU A 280 8.85 -54.30 18.54
CA LEU A 280 7.74 -53.39 18.77
C LEU A 280 8.20 -51.93 18.90
N ALA A 281 9.29 -51.69 19.64
CA ALA A 281 9.90 -50.37 19.76
C ALA A 281 10.38 -49.84 18.41
N ALA A 282 11.03 -50.67 17.59
CA ALA A 282 11.47 -50.28 16.24
C ALA A 282 10.29 -49.92 15.31
N LEU A 283 9.20 -50.70 15.35
CA LEU A 283 7.97 -50.40 14.60
C LEU A 283 7.31 -49.09 15.07
N LEU A 284 7.27 -48.85 16.38
CA LEU A 284 6.75 -47.61 16.95
C LEU A 284 7.56 -46.40 16.50
N ILE A 285 8.88 -46.44 16.69
CA ILE A 285 9.80 -45.36 16.30
C ILE A 285 9.66 -45.10 14.79
N GLY A 286 9.78 -46.13 13.95
CA GLY A 286 9.66 -45.97 12.50
C GLY A 286 8.31 -45.38 12.06
N SER A 287 7.20 -45.84 12.65
CA SER A 287 5.86 -45.32 12.33
C SER A 287 5.63 -43.89 12.83
N LEU A 288 6.21 -43.50 13.97
CA LEU A 288 6.12 -42.15 14.53
C LEU A 288 7.00 -41.19 13.74
N THR A 289 8.26 -41.55 13.45
CA THR A 289 9.16 -40.75 12.62
C THR A 289 8.56 -40.48 11.24
N LYS A 290 7.98 -41.50 10.60
CA LYS A 290 7.32 -41.33 9.29
C LYS A 290 6.09 -40.41 9.36
N ARG A 291 5.34 -40.44 10.46
CA ARG A 291 4.21 -39.52 10.68
C ARG A 291 4.66 -38.10 10.98
N LEU A 292 5.70 -37.93 11.79
CA LEU A 292 6.25 -36.61 12.15
C LEU A 292 6.80 -35.89 10.92
N SER A 293 7.67 -36.55 10.16
CA SER A 293 8.25 -35.98 8.94
C SER A 293 7.18 -35.59 7.92
N ARG A 294 6.14 -36.42 7.74
CA ARG A 294 5.02 -36.06 6.85
C ARG A 294 4.22 -34.88 7.39
N SER A 295 3.99 -34.80 8.70
CA SER A 295 3.31 -33.66 9.30
C SER A 295 4.09 -32.37 9.09
N GLU A 296 5.42 -32.40 9.19
CA GLU A 296 6.28 -31.25 8.90
C GLU A 296 6.17 -30.81 7.45
N VAL A 297 6.25 -31.75 6.50
CA VAL A 297 6.08 -31.46 5.06
C VAL A 297 4.71 -30.80 4.79
N LEU A 298 3.63 -31.35 5.36
CA LEU A 298 2.29 -30.78 5.20
C LEU A 298 2.15 -29.39 5.85
N GLN A 299 2.86 -29.11 6.95
CA GLN A 299 2.86 -27.78 7.56
C GLN A 299 3.58 -26.77 6.66
N VAL A 300 4.70 -27.16 6.04
CA VAL A 300 5.42 -26.32 5.08
C VAL A 300 4.53 -26.03 3.86
N GLU A 301 3.95 -27.06 3.25
CA GLU A 301 3.06 -26.91 2.08
C GLU A 301 1.83 -26.04 2.40
N LYS A 302 1.25 -26.17 3.59
CA LYS A 302 0.15 -25.31 4.05
C LYS A 302 0.57 -23.85 4.17
N ILE A 303 1.76 -23.57 4.70
CA ILE A 303 2.28 -22.21 4.85
C ILE A 303 2.50 -21.59 3.46
N GLU A 304 3.09 -22.34 2.53
CA GLU A 304 3.31 -21.91 1.15
C GLU A 304 2.00 -21.62 0.42
N LEU A 305 1.01 -22.51 0.53
CA LEU A 305 -0.30 -22.34 -0.10
C LEU A 305 -1.06 -21.14 0.48
N ALA A 306 -0.96 -20.91 1.80
CA ALA A 306 -1.57 -19.75 2.44
C ALA A 306 -0.96 -18.44 1.92
N ALA A 307 0.37 -18.38 1.78
CA ALA A 307 1.04 -17.21 1.22
C ALA A 307 0.65 -16.96 -0.25
N ALA A 308 0.56 -18.01 -1.07
CA ALA A 308 0.12 -17.90 -2.46
C ALA A 308 -1.33 -17.39 -2.58
N LEU A 309 -2.23 -17.90 -1.74
CA LEU A 309 -3.63 -17.47 -1.71
C LEU A 309 -3.77 -15.99 -1.32
N ASP A 310 -3.00 -15.53 -0.34
CA ASP A 310 -3.03 -14.13 0.08
C ASP A 310 -2.49 -13.19 -1.01
N ALA A 311 -1.46 -13.62 -1.75
CA ALA A 311 -0.94 -12.88 -2.90
C ALA A 311 -1.98 -12.80 -4.05
N GLU A 312 -2.65 -13.91 -4.38
CA GLU A 312 -3.68 -13.95 -5.42
C GLU A 312 -4.88 -13.07 -5.06
N LYS A 313 -5.30 -13.06 -3.78
CA LYS A 313 -6.36 -12.16 -3.29
C LYS A 313 -5.97 -10.70 -3.41
N ALA A 314 -4.73 -10.33 -3.04
CA ALA A 314 -4.27 -8.96 -3.16
C ALA A 314 -4.28 -8.48 -4.62
N GLN A 315 -3.81 -9.32 -5.54
CA GLN A 315 -3.83 -9.02 -6.97
C GLN A 315 -5.25 -8.89 -7.52
N ALA A 316 -6.18 -9.76 -7.11
CA ALA A 316 -7.57 -9.68 -7.53
C ALA A 316 -8.26 -8.40 -7.02
N GLN A 317 -7.96 -7.99 -5.78
CA GLN A 317 -8.46 -6.76 -5.18
C GLN A 317 -7.98 -5.53 -5.97
N GLU A 318 -6.69 -5.46 -6.28
CA GLU A 318 -6.09 -4.36 -7.05
C GLU A 318 -6.69 -4.28 -8.46
N ALA A 319 -6.86 -5.42 -9.14
CA ALA A 319 -7.48 -5.47 -10.46
C ALA A 319 -8.95 -4.99 -10.44
N LEU A 320 -9.70 -5.30 -9.38
CA LEU A 320 -11.08 -4.84 -9.22
C LEU A 320 -11.15 -3.32 -9.04
N GLU A 321 -10.29 -2.75 -8.20
CA GLU A 321 -10.22 -1.31 -7.98
C GLU A 321 -9.84 -0.56 -9.26
N ALA A 322 -8.86 -1.07 -10.01
CA ALA A 322 -8.48 -0.52 -11.31
C ALA A 322 -9.64 -0.57 -12.33
N LEU A 323 -10.39 -1.67 -12.37
CA LEU A 323 -11.54 -1.81 -13.26
C LEU A 323 -12.67 -0.83 -12.91
N GLU A 324 -12.95 -0.65 -11.62
CA GLU A 324 -13.95 0.32 -11.16
C GLU A 324 -13.55 1.76 -11.51
N GLN A 325 -12.27 2.10 -11.36
CA GLN A 325 -11.72 3.40 -11.73
C GLN A 325 -11.91 3.68 -13.23
N ALA A 326 -11.48 2.74 -14.08
CA ALA A 326 -11.61 2.85 -15.53
C ALA A 326 -13.09 2.97 -15.97
N ARG A 327 -14.00 2.24 -15.32
CA ARG A 327 -15.44 2.34 -15.60
C ARG A 327 -15.99 3.73 -15.30
N LEU A 328 -15.59 4.35 -14.19
CA LEU A 328 -16.08 5.68 -13.84
C LEU A 328 -15.53 6.76 -14.77
N GLU A 329 -14.28 6.63 -15.21
CA GLU A 329 -13.69 7.51 -16.22
C GLU A 329 -14.45 7.44 -17.54
N LEU A 330 -14.76 6.22 -18.01
CA LEU A 330 -15.57 6.04 -19.22
C LEU A 330 -16.97 6.63 -19.10
N LEU A 331 -17.63 6.43 -17.96
CA LEU A 331 -18.95 7.02 -17.71
C LEU A 331 -18.91 8.55 -17.66
N ALA A 332 -17.84 9.13 -17.11
CA ALA A 332 -17.65 10.58 -17.13
C ALA A 332 -17.45 11.07 -18.58
N GLN A 333 -16.56 10.44 -19.34
CA GLN A 333 -16.30 10.77 -20.75
C GLN A 333 -17.57 10.68 -21.60
N GLU A 334 -18.32 9.58 -21.51
CA GLU A 334 -19.56 9.38 -22.27
C GLU A 334 -20.62 10.45 -21.93
N ARG A 335 -20.74 10.77 -20.64
CA ARG A 335 -21.72 11.76 -20.17
C ARG A 335 -21.36 13.18 -20.59
N PHE A 336 -20.07 13.52 -20.69
CA PHE A 336 -19.61 14.82 -21.19
C PHE A 336 -19.67 14.90 -22.71
N ALA A 337 -19.36 13.82 -23.44
CA ALA A 337 -19.48 13.78 -24.89
C ALA A 337 -20.95 13.95 -25.35
N THR A 338 -21.87 13.26 -24.69
CA THR A 338 -23.31 13.37 -24.98
C THR A 338 -23.89 14.73 -24.60
N LEU A 339 -23.45 15.34 -23.49
CA LEU A 339 -23.78 16.74 -23.17
C LEU A 339 -23.17 17.71 -24.19
N GLY A 340 -21.94 17.41 -24.63
CA GLY A 340 -21.14 18.08 -25.66
C GLY A 340 -21.92 18.31 -26.95
N GLU A 341 -22.37 17.19 -27.52
CA GLU A 341 -23.10 17.16 -28.79
C GLU A 341 -24.46 17.85 -28.69
N LEU A 342 -25.22 17.57 -27.62
CA LEU A 342 -26.55 18.15 -27.44
C LEU A 342 -26.52 19.65 -27.16
N ALA A 343 -25.58 20.12 -26.33
CA ALA A 343 -25.53 21.53 -25.98
C ALA A 343 -24.98 22.40 -27.11
N ALA A 344 -24.10 21.89 -27.98
CA ALA A 344 -23.70 22.61 -29.19
C ALA A 344 -24.89 22.80 -30.16
N GLY A 345 -25.71 21.75 -30.35
CA GLY A 345 -26.94 21.83 -31.14
C GLY A 345 -27.96 22.79 -30.54
N ILE A 346 -28.27 22.64 -29.24
CA ILE A 346 -29.21 23.51 -28.52
C ILE A 346 -28.73 24.96 -28.48
N ALA A 347 -27.43 25.21 -28.33
CA ALA A 347 -26.89 26.57 -28.33
C ALA A 347 -27.11 27.26 -29.68
N HIS A 348 -26.87 26.54 -30.79
CA HIS A 348 -27.13 27.07 -32.13
C HIS A 348 -28.64 27.32 -32.33
N GLU A 349 -29.48 26.39 -31.90
CA GLU A 349 -30.93 26.48 -32.02
C GLU A 349 -31.57 27.55 -31.14
N LEU A 350 -30.98 27.89 -29.99
CA LEU A 350 -31.45 28.96 -29.11
C LEU A 350 -30.92 30.34 -29.50
N ASN A 351 -29.70 30.42 -30.03
CA ASN A 351 -29.14 31.69 -30.50
C ASN A 351 -29.92 32.24 -31.70
N ASN A 352 -30.44 31.38 -32.56
CA ASN A 352 -31.24 31.77 -33.72
C ASN A 352 -32.51 32.59 -33.38
N PRO A 353 -33.44 32.09 -32.53
CA PRO A 353 -34.62 32.85 -32.13
C PRO A 353 -34.27 34.07 -31.27
N VAL A 354 -33.24 33.99 -30.42
CA VAL A 354 -32.76 35.13 -29.61
C VAL A 354 -32.23 36.27 -30.50
N ALA A 355 -31.47 35.95 -31.54
CA ALA A 355 -31.03 36.92 -32.53
C ALA A 355 -32.20 37.50 -33.33
N ALA A 356 -33.21 36.68 -33.66
CA ALA A 356 -34.43 37.14 -34.31
C ALA A 356 -35.24 38.11 -33.43
N LEU A 357 -35.35 37.84 -32.12
CA LEU A 357 -36.01 38.73 -31.15
C LEU A 357 -35.27 40.07 -31.02
N GLY A 358 -33.94 40.04 -30.95
CA GLY A 358 -33.12 41.25 -30.93
C GLY A 358 -33.32 42.11 -32.17
N ARG A 359 -33.30 41.49 -33.36
CA ARG A 359 -33.60 42.18 -34.62
C ARG A 359 -35.03 42.72 -34.67
N ALA A 360 -36.02 41.96 -34.21
CA ALA A 360 -37.41 42.41 -34.20
C ALA A 360 -37.61 43.63 -33.29
N ALA A 361 -36.97 43.67 -32.12
CA ALA A 361 -36.99 44.83 -31.23
C ALA A 361 -36.33 46.07 -31.87
N GLU A 362 -35.25 45.87 -32.63
CA GLU A 362 -34.59 46.95 -33.38
C GLU A 362 -35.44 47.48 -34.55
N HIS A 363 -36.14 46.62 -35.29
CA HIS A 363 -37.07 47.05 -36.32
C HIS A 363 -38.26 47.81 -35.71
N LEU A 364 -38.86 47.29 -34.64
CA LEU A 364 -39.95 47.98 -33.93
C LEU A 364 -39.52 49.37 -33.45
N ARG A 365 -38.29 49.50 -32.94
CA ARG A 365 -37.70 50.81 -32.60
C ARG A 365 -37.67 51.75 -33.81
N SER A 366 -37.16 51.26 -34.94
CA SER A 366 -37.04 52.05 -36.18
C SER A 366 -38.42 52.47 -36.72
N ASP A 367 -39.39 51.57 -36.72
CA ASP A 367 -40.74 51.83 -37.22
C ASP A 367 -41.49 52.82 -36.34
N VAL A 368 -41.38 52.69 -35.01
CA VAL A 368 -41.94 53.65 -34.05
C VAL A 368 -41.29 55.02 -34.24
N ALA A 369 -39.96 55.09 -34.41
CA ALA A 369 -39.28 56.35 -34.67
C ALA A 369 -39.73 57.01 -35.98
N ALA A 370 -39.95 56.22 -37.04
CA ALA A 370 -40.44 56.71 -38.33
C ALA A 370 -41.89 57.23 -38.26
N LEU A 371 -42.78 56.54 -37.52
CA LEU A 371 -44.15 57.01 -37.30
C LEU A 371 -44.17 58.33 -36.52
N LEU A 372 -43.35 58.43 -35.48
CA LEU A 372 -43.24 59.63 -34.65
C LEU A 372 -42.65 60.83 -35.39
N ALA A 373 -41.86 60.64 -36.44
CA ALA A 373 -41.28 61.74 -37.23
C ALA A 373 -42.34 62.68 -37.86
N SER A 374 -43.56 62.19 -38.06
CA SER A 374 -44.69 62.96 -38.61
C SER A 374 -45.73 63.41 -37.57
N HIS A 375 -45.52 63.06 -36.29
CA HIS A 375 -46.47 63.33 -35.22
C HIS A 375 -46.21 64.71 -34.57
N PRO A 376 -47.25 65.51 -34.25
CA PRO A 376 -47.09 66.84 -33.64
C PRO A 376 -46.29 66.82 -32.32
N SER A 377 -46.48 65.78 -31.50
CA SER A 377 -45.75 65.55 -30.25
C SER A 377 -44.58 64.56 -30.40
N GLY A 378 -44.19 64.22 -31.64
CA GLY A 378 -43.29 63.10 -31.93
C GLY A 378 -41.91 63.20 -31.29
N GLU A 379 -41.35 64.41 -31.22
CA GLU A 379 -40.04 64.66 -30.61
C GLU A 379 -40.05 64.41 -29.09
N LEU A 380 -41.12 64.84 -28.40
CA LEU A 380 -41.32 64.61 -26.96
C LEU A 380 -41.55 63.12 -26.66
N ILE A 381 -42.38 62.44 -27.45
CA ILE A 381 -42.64 61.01 -27.29
C ILE A 381 -41.35 60.20 -27.51
N ARG A 382 -40.56 60.57 -28.52
CA ARG A 382 -39.29 59.92 -28.82
C ARG A 382 -38.28 60.10 -27.68
N SER A 383 -38.11 61.31 -27.15
CA SER A 383 -37.14 61.57 -26.07
C SER A 383 -37.49 60.82 -24.78
N VAL A 384 -38.78 60.78 -24.40
CA VAL A 384 -39.27 60.03 -23.23
C VAL A 384 -39.06 58.52 -23.42
N GLY A 385 -39.34 57.99 -24.61
CA GLY A 385 -39.08 56.58 -24.92
C GLY A 385 -37.59 56.22 -24.88
N GLU A 386 -36.71 57.08 -25.38
CA GLU A 386 -35.26 56.91 -25.32
C GLU A 386 -34.70 56.99 -23.89
N GLU A 387 -35.22 57.93 -23.09
CA GLU A 387 -34.84 58.05 -21.67
C GLU A 387 -35.29 56.80 -20.90
N ALA A 388 -36.54 56.35 -21.07
CA ALA A 388 -37.06 55.15 -20.41
C ALA A 388 -36.31 53.86 -20.78
N ARG A 389 -35.74 53.80 -22.00
CA ARG A 389 -34.93 52.69 -22.49
C ARG A 389 -33.54 52.62 -21.84
N SER A 390 -32.92 53.77 -21.62
CA SER A 390 -31.55 53.89 -21.10
C SER A 390 -31.47 54.00 -19.58
N ARG A 391 -32.52 54.52 -18.94
CA ARG A 391 -32.57 54.77 -17.50
C ARG A 391 -32.56 53.48 -16.69
N PRO A 392 -31.69 53.31 -15.68
CA PRO A 392 -31.69 52.16 -14.78
C PRO A 392 -33.04 51.91 -14.10
N ALA A 393 -33.36 50.66 -13.77
CA ALA A 393 -34.59 50.37 -13.04
C ALA A 393 -34.44 50.96 -11.64
N ALA A 394 -35.33 51.88 -11.25
CA ALA A 394 -35.27 52.51 -9.95
C ALA A 394 -35.58 51.48 -8.85
N SER A 395 -34.86 51.57 -7.72
CA SER A 395 -35.20 50.75 -6.56
C SER A 395 -36.57 51.14 -6.00
N THR A 396 -37.25 50.21 -5.34
CA THR A 396 -38.53 50.45 -4.65
C THR A 396 -38.45 51.61 -3.65
N ARG A 397 -37.25 51.91 -3.12
CA ARG A 397 -37.01 53.05 -2.24
C ARG A 397 -36.96 54.38 -3.00
N GLN A 398 -36.23 54.42 -4.12
CA GLN A 398 -36.12 55.60 -4.99
C GLN A 398 -37.46 55.96 -5.63
N GLU A 399 -38.22 54.96 -6.10
CA GLU A 399 -39.54 55.18 -6.70
C GLU A 399 -40.55 55.75 -5.69
N ARG A 400 -40.51 55.29 -4.43
CA ARG A 400 -41.33 55.85 -3.35
C ARG A 400 -40.93 57.28 -2.99
N GLN A 401 -39.64 57.59 -3.03
CA GLN A 401 -39.13 58.94 -2.74
C GLN A 401 -39.50 59.93 -3.85
N ALA A 402 -39.30 59.55 -5.13
CA ALA A 402 -39.71 60.34 -6.27
C ALA A 402 -41.23 60.60 -6.27
N ARG A 403 -42.04 59.59 -5.92
CA ARG A 403 -43.49 59.75 -5.84
C ARG A 403 -43.92 60.75 -4.77
N ARG A 404 -43.30 60.70 -3.58
CA ARG A 404 -43.60 61.67 -2.51
C ARG A 404 -43.22 63.09 -2.92
N ALA A 405 -42.06 63.26 -3.55
CA ALA A 405 -41.60 64.56 -4.03
C ALA A 405 -42.55 65.15 -5.09
N LEU A 406 -43.05 64.33 -6.03
CA LEU A 406 -44.01 64.78 -7.04
C LEU A 406 -45.44 64.93 -6.50
N GLU A 407 -45.83 64.16 -5.49
CA GLU A 407 -47.13 64.30 -4.79
C GLU A 407 -47.23 65.66 -4.09
N GLU A 408 -46.13 66.16 -3.51
CA GLU A 408 -46.06 67.51 -2.95
C GLU A 408 -46.15 68.62 -4.03
N VAL A 409 -45.74 68.32 -5.26
CA VAL A 409 -45.71 69.29 -6.37
C VAL A 409 -47.05 69.37 -7.11
N VAL A 410 -47.71 68.23 -7.32
CA VAL A 410 -48.91 68.11 -8.17
C VAL A 410 -50.19 67.99 -7.33
N GLY A 411 -50.08 67.61 -6.05
CA GLY A 411 -51.21 67.55 -5.12
C GLY A 411 -52.15 66.34 -5.28
N ASP A 412 -51.88 65.44 -6.24
CA ASP A 412 -52.64 64.22 -6.49
C ASP A 412 -51.70 62.99 -6.47
N ARG A 413 -52.01 62.05 -5.58
CA ARG A 413 -51.24 60.82 -5.36
C ARG A 413 -51.30 59.84 -6.52
N ASP A 414 -52.41 59.77 -7.25
CA ASP A 414 -52.53 58.89 -8.41
C ASP A 414 -51.82 59.51 -9.61
N LEU A 415 -51.91 60.83 -9.79
CA LEU A 415 -51.19 61.56 -10.82
C LEU A 415 -49.66 61.54 -10.59
N ALA A 416 -49.20 61.70 -9.35
CA ALA A 416 -47.79 61.57 -8.99
C ALA A 416 -47.28 60.13 -9.23
N ARG A 417 -48.11 59.11 -9.01
CA ARG A 417 -47.74 57.71 -9.33
C ARG A 417 -47.57 57.51 -10.84
N ARG A 418 -48.48 58.07 -11.63
CA ARG A 418 -48.47 58.04 -13.10
C ARG A 418 -47.25 58.76 -13.69
N LEU A 419 -46.93 59.96 -13.19
CA LEU A 419 -45.75 60.73 -13.61
C LEU A 419 -44.42 60.01 -13.27
N VAL A 420 -44.30 59.44 -12.07
CA VAL A 420 -43.12 58.62 -11.71
C VAL A 420 -43.05 57.36 -12.58
N ALA A 421 -44.19 56.72 -12.84
CA ALA A 421 -44.27 55.61 -13.78
C ALA A 421 -44.03 56.03 -15.23
N ALA A 422 -44.07 57.31 -15.59
CA ALA A 422 -43.68 57.80 -16.90
C ALA A 422 -42.19 58.20 -16.96
N GLY A 423 -41.47 58.15 -15.83
CA GLY A 423 -40.06 58.54 -15.73
C GLY A 423 -39.85 60.04 -15.45
N VAL A 424 -40.94 60.81 -15.31
CA VAL A 424 -40.88 62.26 -15.06
C VAL A 424 -40.35 62.48 -13.64
N GLY A 425 -39.21 63.16 -13.53
CA GLY A 425 -38.57 63.47 -12.24
C GLY A 425 -38.46 64.96 -11.95
N ASP A 426 -38.60 65.80 -12.97
CA ASP A 426 -38.53 67.26 -12.83
C ASP A 426 -39.89 67.82 -12.33
N PRO A 427 -39.91 68.57 -11.22
CA PRO A 427 -41.11 69.26 -10.74
C PRO A 427 -41.79 70.17 -11.77
N ASP A 428 -41.03 70.79 -12.67
CA ASP A 428 -41.59 71.73 -13.65
C ASP A 428 -42.28 70.98 -14.81
N ASP A 429 -41.68 69.91 -15.31
CA ASP A 429 -42.30 69.01 -16.31
C ASP A 429 -43.53 68.28 -15.74
N ALA A 430 -43.47 67.91 -14.46
CA ALA A 430 -44.59 67.29 -13.76
C ALA A 430 -45.81 68.21 -13.68
N ARG A 431 -45.62 69.52 -13.44
CA ARG A 431 -46.72 70.50 -13.46
C ARG A 431 -47.25 70.74 -14.87
N ALA A 432 -46.38 70.79 -15.88
CA ALA A 432 -46.77 70.99 -17.27
C ALA A 432 -47.62 69.82 -17.80
N LEU A 433 -47.23 68.58 -17.50
CA LEU A 433 -47.97 67.38 -17.91
C LEU A 433 -49.26 67.17 -17.10
N ALA A 434 -49.29 67.59 -15.82
CA ALA A 434 -50.50 67.59 -15.01
C ALA A 434 -51.60 68.51 -15.57
N ALA A 435 -51.23 69.61 -16.24
CA ALA A 435 -52.16 70.55 -16.86
C ALA A 435 -52.69 70.07 -18.24
N ALA A 436 -52.12 69.02 -18.83
CA ALA A 436 -52.46 68.50 -20.16
C ALA A 436 -52.64 66.97 -20.16
N PRO A 437 -53.82 66.45 -19.77
CA PRO A 437 -54.05 65.01 -19.57
C PRO A 437 -53.76 64.12 -20.80
N HIS A 438 -54.03 64.63 -22.01
CA HIS A 438 -53.76 63.89 -23.26
C HIS A 438 -52.26 63.71 -23.52
N HIS A 439 -51.42 64.71 -23.17
CA HIS A 439 -49.97 64.59 -23.29
C HIS A 439 -49.40 63.62 -22.26
N LEU A 440 -50.00 63.52 -21.07
CA LEU A 440 -49.60 62.55 -20.07
C LEU A 440 -49.78 61.10 -20.54
N GLU A 441 -50.91 60.78 -21.20
CA GLU A 441 -51.16 59.43 -21.76
C GLU A 441 -50.15 59.07 -22.86
N GLU A 442 -49.81 60.04 -23.74
CA GLU A 442 -48.79 59.86 -24.78
C GLU A 442 -47.40 59.59 -24.17
N VAL A 443 -47.02 60.35 -23.13
CA VAL A 443 -45.76 60.19 -22.40
C VAL A 443 -45.71 58.85 -21.64
N GLU A 444 -46.82 58.43 -21.03
CA GLU A 444 -46.92 57.13 -20.34
C GLU A 444 -46.73 55.95 -21.31
N HIS A 445 -47.38 56.01 -22.48
CA HIS A 445 -47.20 55.00 -23.52
C HIS A 445 -45.77 55.00 -24.07
N ALA A 446 -45.17 56.18 -24.29
CA ALA A 446 -43.78 56.32 -24.70
C ALA A 446 -42.81 55.65 -23.71
N ALA A 447 -42.98 55.95 -22.42
CA ALA A 447 -42.18 55.38 -21.35
C ALA A 447 -42.41 53.86 -21.19
N ALA A 448 -43.64 53.39 -21.41
CA ALA A 448 -43.95 51.95 -21.43
C ALA A 448 -43.26 51.23 -22.59
N ILE A 449 -43.28 51.79 -23.80
CA ILE A 449 -42.59 51.25 -24.98
C ILE A 449 -41.08 51.17 -24.71
N GLY A 450 -40.45 52.27 -24.27
CA GLY A 450 -39.02 52.31 -23.98
C GLY A 450 -38.59 51.29 -22.92
N ARG A 451 -39.38 51.11 -21.85
CA ARG A 451 -39.15 50.06 -20.84
C ARG A 451 -39.30 48.65 -21.37
N ASN A 452 -40.32 48.40 -22.18
CA ASN A 452 -40.56 47.08 -22.75
C ASN A 452 -39.42 46.68 -23.70
N GLU A 453 -38.96 47.61 -24.54
CA GLU A 453 -37.80 47.39 -25.41
C GLU A 453 -36.54 47.09 -24.60
N ARG A 454 -36.30 47.85 -23.53
CA ARG A 454 -35.19 47.58 -22.62
C ARG A 454 -35.29 46.20 -21.98
N ASN A 455 -36.48 45.79 -21.53
CA ASN A 455 -36.69 44.48 -20.94
C ASN A 455 -36.43 43.35 -21.94
N ILE A 456 -36.88 43.51 -23.20
CA ILE A 456 -36.60 42.56 -24.27
C ILE A 456 -35.09 42.47 -24.53
N GLU A 457 -34.39 43.60 -24.57
CA GLU A 457 -32.95 43.63 -24.81
C GLU A 457 -32.17 42.98 -23.65
N LEU A 458 -32.53 43.29 -22.39
CA LEU A 458 -31.93 42.68 -21.20
C LEU A 458 -32.18 41.17 -21.15
N ALA A 459 -33.40 40.73 -21.45
CA ALA A 459 -33.74 39.30 -21.50
C ALA A 459 -32.97 38.58 -22.62
N THR A 460 -32.90 39.16 -23.81
CA THR A 460 -32.16 38.63 -24.97
C THR A 460 -30.67 38.52 -24.65
N ARG A 461 -30.07 39.56 -24.06
CA ARG A 461 -28.67 39.57 -23.64
C ARG A 461 -28.39 38.53 -22.56
N ARG A 462 -29.32 38.36 -21.60
CA ARG A 462 -29.23 37.34 -20.56
C ARG A 462 -29.30 35.92 -21.12
N ILE A 463 -30.22 35.65 -22.05
CA ILE A 463 -30.33 34.33 -22.69
C ILE A 463 -29.05 34.04 -23.49
N ARG A 464 -28.54 35.02 -24.25
CA ARG A 464 -27.27 34.88 -24.98
C ARG A 464 -26.10 34.59 -24.04
N GLY A 465 -26.03 35.28 -22.90
CA GLY A 465 -25.03 35.03 -21.87
C GLY A 465 -25.12 33.60 -21.32
N LEU A 466 -26.33 33.13 -20.98
CA LEU A 466 -26.53 31.76 -20.48
C LEU A 466 -26.16 30.68 -21.52
N VAL A 467 -26.49 30.90 -22.79
CA VAL A 467 -26.13 30.00 -23.89
C VAL A 467 -24.62 30.00 -24.13
N SER A 468 -23.97 31.17 -24.05
CA SER A 468 -22.51 31.29 -24.16
C SER A 468 -21.80 30.56 -23.02
N SER A 469 -22.24 30.76 -21.78
CA SER A 469 -21.67 30.07 -20.61
C SER A 469 -21.88 28.55 -20.66
N LEU A 470 -22.97 28.08 -21.27
CA LEU A 470 -23.20 26.65 -21.53
C LEU A 470 -22.22 26.10 -22.57
N HIS A 471 -21.94 26.85 -23.64
CA HIS A 471 -20.99 26.46 -24.70
C HIS A 471 -19.56 26.30 -24.17
N THR A 472 -19.13 27.16 -23.24
CA THR A 472 -17.82 27.07 -22.55
C THR A 472 -17.66 25.77 -21.74
N TYR A 473 -18.75 25.19 -21.24
CA TYR A 473 -18.74 23.97 -20.42
C TYR A 473 -18.78 22.67 -21.24
N VAL A 474 -19.08 22.79 -22.53
CA VAL A 474 -19.47 21.71 -23.44
C VAL A 474 -18.34 21.40 -24.44
N ARG A 475 -17.35 22.29 -24.53
CA ARG A 475 -16.08 22.07 -25.23
C ARG A 475 -14.89 22.21 -24.27
N PRO A 476 -14.56 21.16 -23.49
CA PRO A 476 -13.30 21.11 -22.76
C PRO A 476 -12.08 20.95 -23.69
N GLU A 477 -12.26 20.51 -24.94
CA GLU A 477 -11.19 20.26 -25.92
C GLU A 477 -10.78 21.53 -26.71
N GLY A 478 -10.28 22.55 -26.02
CA GLY A 478 -9.50 23.62 -26.64
C GLY A 478 -8.02 23.20 -26.83
N GLU A 479 -7.32 23.80 -27.79
CA GLU A 479 -5.86 23.67 -27.85
C GLU A 479 -5.26 24.35 -26.59
N MET A 480 -4.16 23.81 -26.04
CA MET A 480 -3.48 24.41 -24.85
C MET A 480 -2.88 25.81 -25.12
N ASP A 481 -3.02 26.34 -26.33
CA ASP A 481 -2.40 27.57 -26.83
C ASP A 481 -3.36 28.78 -26.85
N ASP A 482 -4.58 28.67 -26.32
CA ASP A 482 -5.46 29.84 -26.18
C ASP A 482 -4.94 30.79 -25.09
N ASP A 483 -4.83 32.08 -25.43
CA ASP A 483 -4.57 33.15 -24.46
C ASP A 483 -5.86 33.40 -23.65
N VAL A 484 -5.88 32.92 -22.41
CA VAL A 484 -7.05 33.00 -21.52
C VAL A 484 -6.92 34.16 -20.55
N ASP A 485 -7.87 35.10 -20.58
CA ASP A 485 -8.04 36.07 -19.48
C ASP A 485 -8.81 35.42 -18.32
N VAL A 486 -8.07 35.07 -17.26
CA VAL A 486 -8.62 34.42 -16.06
C VAL A 486 -9.75 35.23 -15.43
N ARG A 487 -9.76 36.56 -15.57
CA ARG A 487 -10.81 37.43 -15.03
C ARG A 487 -12.14 37.20 -15.73
N GLU A 488 -12.12 37.04 -17.06
CA GLU A 488 -13.34 36.77 -17.84
C GLU A 488 -13.93 35.41 -17.50
N VAL A 489 -13.07 34.39 -17.41
CA VAL A 489 -13.50 33.02 -17.05
C VAL A 489 -14.06 32.97 -15.62
N LEU A 490 -13.47 33.73 -14.68
CA LEU A 490 -13.96 33.83 -13.31
C LEU A 490 -15.31 34.53 -13.22
N GLU A 491 -15.54 35.58 -14.02
CA GLU A 491 -16.83 36.25 -14.13
C GLU A 491 -17.92 35.33 -14.71
N ASP A 492 -17.58 34.48 -15.67
CA ASP A 492 -18.51 33.47 -16.20
C ASP A 492 -18.87 32.41 -15.14
N ALA A 493 -17.92 31.98 -14.33
CA ALA A 493 -18.18 31.09 -13.19
C ALA A 493 -19.11 31.74 -12.14
N LEU A 494 -18.93 33.04 -11.84
CA LEU A 494 -19.82 33.81 -10.96
C LEU A 494 -21.24 33.90 -11.52
N ARG A 495 -21.39 34.08 -12.84
CA ARG A 495 -22.71 34.13 -13.51
C ARG A 495 -23.43 32.79 -13.42
N LEU A 496 -22.73 31.68 -13.61
CA LEU A 496 -23.28 30.32 -13.52
C LEU A 496 -23.72 29.96 -12.10
N THR A 497 -22.96 30.41 -11.10
CA THR A 497 -23.24 30.16 -9.67
C THR A 497 -24.12 31.23 -9.02
N ALA A 498 -24.57 32.25 -9.75
CA ALA A 498 -25.36 33.37 -9.23
C ALA A 498 -26.63 32.97 -8.48
N HIS A 499 -27.25 31.83 -8.84
CA HIS A 499 -28.43 31.32 -8.13
C HIS A 499 -28.11 30.80 -6.72
N ARG A 500 -26.88 30.32 -6.50
CA ARG A 500 -26.38 29.84 -5.20
C ARG A 500 -25.85 30.96 -4.33
N LEU A 501 -25.37 32.04 -4.95
CA LEU A 501 -24.86 33.24 -4.29
C LEU A 501 -25.97 34.24 -3.89
N ARG A 502 -27.24 33.83 -3.89
CA ARG A 502 -28.34 34.72 -3.48
C ARG A 502 -28.26 35.00 -1.99
N GLY A 503 -28.16 36.27 -1.62
CA GLY A 503 -28.01 36.70 -0.22
C GLY A 503 -26.57 36.69 0.28
N VAL A 504 -25.60 36.43 -0.60
CA VAL A 504 -24.16 36.50 -0.31
C VAL A 504 -23.59 37.79 -0.92
N GLU A 505 -22.83 38.55 -0.14
CA GLU A 505 -22.07 39.69 -0.64
C GLU A 505 -20.84 39.21 -1.41
N VAL A 506 -20.73 39.59 -2.70
CA VAL A 506 -19.60 39.19 -3.55
C VAL A 506 -18.72 40.39 -3.84
N GLU A 507 -17.52 40.39 -3.26
CA GLU A 507 -16.50 41.42 -3.46
C GLU A 507 -15.46 40.97 -4.49
N ARG A 508 -15.13 41.87 -5.42
CA ARG A 508 -14.18 41.63 -6.52
C ARG A 508 -13.01 42.57 -6.37
N ASP A 509 -11.82 42.02 -6.29
CA ASP A 509 -10.58 42.74 -6.15
C ASP A 509 -9.62 42.25 -7.24
N TYR A 510 -9.81 42.74 -8.46
CA TYR A 510 -9.09 42.28 -9.64
C TYR A 510 -8.00 43.28 -10.03
N GLU A 511 -6.77 42.78 -10.09
CA GLU A 511 -5.64 43.50 -10.67
C GLU A 511 -5.57 43.25 -12.19
N GLU A 512 -4.77 44.06 -12.88
CA GLU A 512 -4.38 43.78 -14.26
C GLU A 512 -3.30 42.70 -14.27
N VAL A 513 -3.59 41.57 -14.90
CA VAL A 513 -2.76 40.36 -14.88
C VAL A 513 -2.49 39.85 -16.30
N PRO A 514 -1.39 39.13 -16.54
CA PRO A 514 -1.12 38.55 -17.85
C PRO A 514 -2.17 37.49 -18.21
N VAL A 515 -2.41 37.30 -19.52
CA VAL A 515 -3.17 36.14 -20.02
C VAL A 515 -2.39 34.86 -19.76
N VAL A 516 -3.11 33.78 -19.47
CA VAL A 516 -2.57 32.44 -19.20
C VAL A 516 -2.84 31.56 -20.40
N ARG A 517 -1.84 30.79 -20.85
CA ARG A 517 -2.07 29.75 -21.85
C ARG A 517 -2.80 28.56 -21.26
N GLY A 518 -3.94 28.20 -21.83
CA GLY A 518 -4.69 27.04 -21.34
C GLY A 518 -6.09 26.88 -21.92
N ARG A 519 -6.82 25.89 -21.41
CA ARG A 519 -8.17 25.57 -21.89
C ARG A 519 -9.20 26.32 -21.04
N ALA A 520 -9.80 27.37 -21.61
CA ALA A 520 -10.77 28.22 -20.91
C ALA A 520 -11.95 27.43 -20.28
N GLY A 521 -12.42 26.36 -20.94
CA GLY A 521 -13.49 25.49 -20.44
C GLY A 521 -13.10 24.70 -19.18
N GLU A 522 -11.88 24.16 -19.13
CA GLU A 522 -11.36 23.45 -17.96
C GLU A 522 -11.14 24.42 -16.78
N LEU A 523 -10.57 25.60 -17.04
CA LEU A 523 -10.40 26.65 -16.03
C LEU A 523 -11.74 27.18 -15.50
N ALA A 524 -12.76 27.33 -16.36
CA ALA A 524 -14.12 27.68 -15.92
C ALA A 524 -14.70 26.66 -14.95
N GLN A 525 -14.38 25.37 -15.13
CA GLN A 525 -14.81 24.30 -14.25
C GLN A 525 -14.13 24.36 -12.87
N VAL A 526 -12.83 24.68 -12.84
CA VAL A 526 -12.08 24.94 -11.58
C VAL A 526 -12.77 26.03 -10.77
N TRP A 527 -13.01 27.20 -11.38
CA TRP A 527 -13.61 28.34 -10.69
C TRP A 527 -15.05 28.06 -10.26
N THR A 528 -15.84 27.40 -11.10
CA THR A 528 -17.22 27.02 -10.77
C THR A 528 -17.27 26.10 -9.55
N ASN A 529 -16.34 25.13 -9.45
CA ASN A 529 -16.27 24.22 -8.32
C ASN A 529 -15.87 24.95 -7.03
N ILE A 530 -14.87 25.82 -7.09
CA ILE A 530 -14.40 26.59 -5.92
C ILE A 530 -15.50 27.55 -5.43
N VAL A 531 -16.12 28.32 -6.32
CA VAL A 531 -17.18 29.29 -5.97
C VAL A 531 -18.45 28.57 -5.48
N ALA A 532 -18.82 27.44 -6.09
CA ALA A 532 -19.97 26.66 -5.62
C ALA A 532 -19.72 26.08 -4.21
N ASN A 533 -18.49 25.65 -3.92
CA ASN A 533 -18.14 25.15 -2.58
C ASN A 533 -18.22 26.25 -1.53
N ALA A 534 -17.73 27.45 -1.82
CA ALA A 534 -17.86 28.64 -0.97
C ALA A 534 -19.34 29.00 -0.74
N ALA A 535 -20.15 29.08 -1.80
CA ALA A 535 -21.58 29.37 -1.69
C ALA A 535 -22.33 28.31 -0.86
N ASP A 536 -22.06 27.03 -1.10
CA ASP A 536 -22.70 25.94 -0.36
C ASP A 536 -22.23 25.88 1.10
N ALA A 537 -21.04 26.40 1.45
CA ALA A 537 -20.59 26.53 2.83
C ALA A 537 -21.36 27.63 3.56
N LEU A 538 -21.58 28.78 2.90
CA LEU A 538 -22.35 29.90 3.44
C LEU A 538 -23.84 29.55 3.60
N ALA A 539 -24.40 28.73 2.72
CA ALA A 539 -25.79 28.26 2.83
C ALA A 539 -26.09 27.44 4.09
N THR A 540 -25.06 26.89 4.76
CA THR A 540 -25.22 26.14 6.02
C THR A 540 -25.17 27.00 7.28
N THR A 541 -24.84 28.28 7.15
CA THR A 541 -24.73 29.23 8.26
C THR A 541 -26.01 30.08 8.36
N SER A 542 -26.58 30.22 9.56
CA SER A 542 -27.81 31.01 9.79
C SER A 542 -27.57 32.54 9.88
N GLN A 543 -26.44 33.05 9.37
CA GLN A 543 -26.08 34.47 9.45
C GLN A 543 -26.36 35.15 8.10
N ASP A 544 -27.07 36.28 8.14
CA ASP A 544 -27.39 37.15 6.99
C ASP A 544 -26.17 37.97 6.47
N ASP A 545 -24.93 37.58 6.81
CA ASP A 545 -23.68 38.31 6.51
C ASP A 545 -22.66 37.50 5.68
N GLY A 546 -23.12 36.48 4.95
CA GLY A 546 -22.26 35.68 4.09
C GLY A 546 -21.54 36.55 3.04
N ARG A 547 -20.20 36.45 2.98
CA ARG A 547 -19.34 37.21 2.07
C ARG A 547 -18.36 36.28 1.37
N VAL A 548 -18.24 36.45 0.05
CA VAL A 548 -17.20 35.83 -0.79
C VAL A 548 -16.35 36.93 -1.42
N VAL A 549 -15.04 36.85 -1.25
CA VAL A 549 -14.07 37.77 -1.82
C VAL A 549 -13.25 37.04 -2.86
N LEU A 550 -13.18 37.60 -4.07
CA LEU A 550 -12.35 37.07 -5.16
C LEU A 550 -11.20 38.05 -5.43
N ARG A 551 -9.96 37.60 -5.27
CA ARG A 551 -8.76 38.38 -5.56
C ARG A 551 -8.02 37.79 -6.75
N VAL A 552 -7.61 38.64 -7.68
CA VAL A 552 -6.74 38.27 -8.81
C VAL A 552 -5.51 39.16 -8.76
N ARG A 553 -4.32 38.54 -8.76
CA ARG A 553 -3.02 39.20 -8.62
C ARG A 553 -2.02 38.64 -9.62
N ALA A 554 -1.08 39.48 -10.04
CA ALA A 554 0.02 39.07 -10.90
C ALA A 554 1.09 38.35 -10.06
N GLU A 555 1.53 37.17 -10.50
CA GLU A 555 2.55 36.37 -9.81
C GLU A 555 3.96 36.80 -10.28
N GLN A 556 4.89 37.07 -9.36
CA GLN A 556 6.29 37.38 -9.69
C GLN A 556 7.22 36.18 -9.44
N ALA A 557 8.36 36.14 -10.15
CA ALA A 557 9.30 35.01 -10.10
C ALA A 557 9.83 34.69 -8.68
N GLU A 558 9.99 35.71 -7.84
CA GLU A 558 10.48 35.56 -6.45
C GLU A 558 9.51 34.77 -5.55
N ASP A 559 8.21 34.71 -5.89
CA ASP A 559 7.19 33.97 -5.13
C ASP A 559 7.18 32.46 -5.46
N THR A 560 7.83 32.03 -6.55
CA THR A 560 7.78 30.65 -7.06
C THR A 560 8.84 29.74 -6.40
N GLU A 561 10.00 30.27 -6.00
CA GLU A 561 11.13 29.49 -5.44
C GLU A 561 10.91 29.00 -3.99
N LEU A 562 9.95 29.57 -3.25
CA LEU A 562 9.69 29.25 -1.85
C LEU A 562 8.86 27.95 -1.62
N PHE A 563 8.38 27.28 -2.67
CA PHE A 563 7.49 26.13 -2.55
C PHE A 563 8.01 24.78 -3.06
N HIS A 564 8.86 24.73 -4.09
CA HIS A 564 9.39 23.44 -4.60
C HIS A 564 10.26 22.68 -3.57
N THR A 565 10.68 23.33 -2.48
CA THR A 565 11.42 22.71 -1.39
C THR A 565 10.53 22.10 -0.28
N ARG A 566 9.23 22.41 -0.22
CA ARG A 566 8.34 21.91 0.85
C ARG A 566 7.56 20.63 0.48
N ASP A 567 7.15 20.46 -0.77
CA ASP A 567 6.35 19.29 -1.21
C ASP A 567 7.16 17.98 -1.31
N ARG A 568 8.49 18.03 -1.19
CA ARG A 568 9.33 16.82 -1.13
C ARG A 568 9.43 16.18 0.26
N GLN A 569 8.91 16.83 1.32
CA GLN A 569 9.06 16.33 2.69
C GLN A 569 7.92 15.44 3.19
N ASP A 570 6.83 15.24 2.42
CA ASP A 570 5.67 14.46 2.89
C ASP A 570 5.57 13.03 2.33
N THR A 571 6.65 12.51 1.71
CA THR A 571 6.81 11.06 1.53
C THR A 571 7.77 10.52 2.59
N GLY A 572 7.21 9.76 3.53
CA GLY A 572 7.87 9.32 4.76
C GLY A 572 9.23 8.64 4.60
N GLY A 573 10.11 8.96 5.54
CA GLY A 573 11.37 8.27 5.77
C GLY A 573 12.00 8.78 7.06
N ALA A 574 12.15 7.88 8.04
CA ALA A 574 12.70 8.17 9.36
C ALA A 574 14.09 8.85 9.28
N GLN A 575 14.29 9.89 10.09
CA GLN A 575 15.58 10.55 10.27
C GLN A 575 16.19 10.15 11.63
N PRO A 576 17.47 9.77 11.71
CA PRO A 576 18.21 9.81 12.97
C PRO A 576 18.92 11.18 13.13
N PRO A 577 19.24 11.61 14.37
CA PRO A 577 19.71 12.96 14.65
C PRO A 577 21.24 13.06 14.58
N GLY A 578 21.74 14.23 14.18
CA GLY A 578 23.10 14.65 14.52
C GLY A 578 23.69 15.68 13.57
N GLY A 579 24.28 16.73 14.15
CA GLY A 579 25.31 17.54 13.48
C GLY A 579 24.94 19.00 13.25
N ALA A 580 25.35 19.86 14.18
CA ALA A 580 25.50 21.29 13.98
C ALA A 580 26.61 21.56 12.95
N GLU A 581 26.45 22.55 12.09
CA GLU A 581 27.58 23.32 11.56
C GLU A 581 27.13 24.71 11.10
N GLU A 582 27.84 25.70 11.62
CA GLU A 582 27.78 27.12 11.27
C GLU A 582 28.40 27.35 9.88
N GLY A 583 27.80 28.21 9.08
CA GLY A 583 28.32 28.60 7.77
C GLY A 583 27.94 30.04 7.43
N THR A 584 28.87 30.93 7.70
CA THR A 584 28.80 32.38 7.50
C THR A 584 28.76 32.81 6.03
N GLY A 585 27.88 33.77 5.72
CA GLY A 585 28.17 34.97 4.94
C GLY A 585 28.43 34.87 3.43
N ALA A 586 27.51 35.42 2.64
CA ALA A 586 27.85 36.25 1.47
C ALA A 586 26.70 37.21 1.14
N ARG A 587 26.87 38.48 1.51
CA ARG A 587 26.16 39.61 0.91
C ARG A 587 26.69 39.79 -0.51
N GLY A 588 25.83 39.67 -1.52
CA GLY A 588 26.10 40.02 -2.92
C GLY A 588 25.03 40.98 -3.40
N GLY A 589 25.42 42.09 -4.04
CA GLY A 589 24.62 43.30 -4.15
C GLY A 589 23.43 43.23 -5.11
N ALA A 590 22.37 43.93 -4.71
CA ALA A 590 21.30 44.38 -5.60
C ALA A 590 21.84 45.45 -6.56
N GLY A 591 21.67 45.22 -7.86
CA GLY A 591 21.73 46.23 -8.92
C GLY A 591 20.35 46.33 -9.60
N PRO A 592 19.81 47.53 -9.83
CA PRO A 592 18.45 47.71 -10.32
C PRO A 592 18.41 47.68 -11.86
N GLY A 593 17.35 47.11 -12.44
CA GLY A 593 16.97 47.38 -13.83
C GLY A 593 16.92 46.16 -14.73
N GLY A 594 15.75 45.52 -14.76
CA GLY A 594 15.40 44.46 -15.70
C GLY A 594 14.14 43.76 -15.20
N GLY A 595 13.02 44.49 -15.13
CA GLY A 595 11.75 43.95 -14.63
C GLY A 595 11.32 42.76 -15.49
N ALA A 596 11.52 41.55 -14.97
CA ALA A 596 10.85 40.37 -15.49
C ALA A 596 9.35 40.61 -15.31
N GLY A 597 8.59 40.59 -16.40
CA GLY A 597 7.13 40.67 -16.32
C GLY A 597 6.58 39.55 -15.44
N PRO A 598 5.33 39.68 -14.97
CA PRO A 598 4.71 38.65 -14.14
C PRO A 598 4.78 37.28 -14.81
N VAL A 599 5.21 36.27 -14.04
CA VAL A 599 5.43 34.88 -14.49
C VAL A 599 4.15 34.06 -14.50
N GLY A 600 3.06 34.59 -13.94
CA GLY A 600 1.77 33.91 -13.87
C GLY A 600 0.68 34.74 -13.20
N VAL A 601 -0.40 34.07 -12.83
CA VAL A 601 -1.59 34.64 -12.20
C VAL A 601 -1.91 33.88 -10.92
N ARG A 602 -2.24 34.61 -9.85
CA ARG A 602 -2.75 34.08 -8.59
C ARG A 602 -4.21 34.49 -8.41
N VAL A 603 -5.06 33.51 -8.16
CA VAL A 603 -6.48 33.70 -7.87
C VAL A 603 -6.77 33.18 -6.46
N GLU A 604 -7.40 34.02 -5.64
CA GLU A 604 -7.85 33.65 -4.30
C GLU A 604 -9.38 33.79 -4.21
N VAL A 605 -10.03 32.74 -3.70
CA VAL A 605 -11.45 32.77 -3.34
C VAL A 605 -11.56 32.58 -1.84
N GLU A 606 -11.98 33.62 -1.14
CA GLU A 606 -12.14 33.65 0.31
C GLU A 606 -13.63 33.68 0.68
N ASP A 607 -14.06 32.80 1.59
CA ASP A 607 -15.39 32.82 2.20
C ASP A 607 -15.31 32.93 3.72
N ASN A 608 -16.34 33.52 4.34
CA ASN A 608 -16.49 33.60 5.79
C ASN A 608 -17.36 32.46 6.38
N GLY A 609 -17.37 31.29 5.73
CA GLY A 609 -18.17 30.13 6.15
C GLY A 609 -17.66 29.42 7.42
N PRO A 610 -18.26 28.27 7.78
CA PRO A 610 -17.95 27.56 9.03
C PRO A 610 -16.52 26.97 9.08
N GLY A 611 -15.78 27.02 7.96
CA GLY A 611 -14.46 26.44 7.84
C GLY A 611 -14.49 24.91 7.69
N ILE A 612 -13.31 24.34 7.46
CA ILE A 612 -13.08 22.90 7.28
C ILE A 612 -12.29 22.40 8.50
N SER A 613 -12.70 21.27 9.07
CA SER A 613 -11.98 20.65 10.19
C SER A 613 -10.55 20.27 9.79
N PRO A 614 -9.53 20.45 10.66
CA PRO A 614 -8.16 20.03 10.38
C PRO A 614 -8.00 18.55 10.02
N GLU A 615 -8.91 17.68 10.49
CA GLU A 615 -8.93 16.24 10.15
C GLU A 615 -9.47 15.97 8.73
N VAL A 616 -10.28 16.88 8.21
CA VAL A 616 -10.95 16.80 6.91
C VAL A 616 -10.12 17.47 5.82
N LEU A 617 -9.35 18.51 6.19
CA LEU A 617 -8.58 19.35 5.27
C LEU A 617 -7.58 18.57 4.37
N PRO A 618 -6.84 17.55 4.85
CA PRO A 618 -5.95 16.76 3.98
C PRO A 618 -6.69 15.96 2.91
N ARG A 619 -7.97 15.67 3.17
CA ARG A 619 -8.79 14.73 2.38
C ARG A 619 -9.67 15.42 1.35
N ILE A 620 -9.75 16.76 1.35
CA ILE A 620 -10.68 17.52 0.48
C ILE A 620 -10.40 17.34 -1.01
N PHE A 621 -9.18 16.89 -1.36
CA PHE A 621 -8.77 16.60 -2.73
C PHE A 621 -8.78 15.11 -3.05
N GLU A 622 -9.06 14.24 -2.06
CA GLU A 622 -9.23 12.80 -2.30
C GLU A 622 -10.45 12.59 -3.22
N PRO A 623 -10.32 11.74 -4.25
CA PRO A 623 -11.46 11.36 -5.08
C PRO A 623 -12.59 10.78 -4.22
N ARG A 624 -13.83 11.22 -4.47
CA ARG A 624 -15.06 10.74 -3.80
C ARG A 624 -15.20 11.13 -2.32
N PHE A 625 -14.31 11.98 -1.78
CA PHE A 625 -14.48 12.50 -0.43
C PHE A 625 -15.51 13.65 -0.41
N THR A 626 -16.55 13.53 0.43
CA THR A 626 -17.52 14.61 0.66
C THR A 626 -18.08 14.61 2.07
N THR A 627 -18.19 15.80 2.66
CA THR A 627 -18.81 16.01 3.98
C THR A 627 -20.33 16.27 3.88
N LYS A 628 -20.91 16.27 2.68
CA LYS A 628 -22.30 16.68 2.41
C LYS A 628 -23.21 15.54 1.92
N HIS A 629 -23.05 14.34 2.49
CA HIS A 629 -23.87 13.18 2.14
C HIS A 629 -25.37 13.48 2.37
N GLY A 630 -26.17 13.50 1.28
CA GLY A 630 -27.63 13.59 1.34
C GLY A 630 -28.27 14.98 1.40
N GLN A 631 -27.49 16.08 1.44
CA GLN A 631 -28.06 17.45 1.55
C GLN A 631 -28.01 18.28 0.26
N VAL A 632 -27.34 17.84 -0.81
CA VAL A 632 -27.24 18.58 -2.08
C VAL A 632 -27.43 17.65 -3.28
N ARG A 633 -28.26 18.04 -4.26
CA ARG A 633 -28.63 17.24 -5.45
C ARG A 633 -27.46 16.79 -6.37
N PHE A 634 -26.22 17.27 -6.14
CA PHE A 634 -25.04 17.02 -6.99
C PHE A 634 -23.74 16.69 -6.22
N GLY A 635 -23.79 16.41 -4.90
CA GLY A 635 -22.60 16.22 -4.06
C GLY A 635 -21.92 14.85 -4.21
N LEU A 636 -21.26 14.57 -5.35
CA LEU A 636 -20.52 13.32 -5.60
C LEU A 636 -19.09 13.29 -5.01
N GLY A 637 -18.61 14.37 -4.39
CA GLY A 637 -17.23 14.44 -3.86
C GLY A 637 -16.14 14.49 -4.95
N LEU A 638 -16.48 14.90 -6.17
CA LEU A 638 -15.55 14.94 -7.32
C LEU A 638 -15.02 16.35 -7.63
N GLY A 639 -15.64 17.41 -7.09
CA GLY A 639 -15.39 18.79 -7.53
C GLY A 639 -13.97 19.32 -7.24
N MET A 640 -13.46 19.12 -6.02
CA MET A 640 -12.13 19.61 -5.64
C MET A 640 -10.99 18.73 -6.17
N GLY A 641 -11.20 17.41 -6.27
CA GLY A 641 -10.25 16.50 -6.92
C GLY A 641 -10.08 16.83 -8.42
N LEU A 642 -11.19 17.08 -9.12
CA LEU A 642 -11.15 17.53 -10.51
C LEU A 642 -10.49 18.90 -10.66
N ALA A 643 -10.79 19.85 -9.76
CA ALA A 643 -10.16 21.16 -9.77
C ALA A 643 -8.63 21.06 -9.65
N ARG A 644 -8.13 20.15 -8.79
CA ARG A 644 -6.69 19.86 -8.68
C ARG A 644 -6.14 19.25 -9.96
N SER A 645 -6.74 18.19 -10.49
CA SER A 645 -6.26 17.55 -11.73
C SER A 645 -6.20 18.51 -12.92
N VAL A 646 -7.16 19.42 -13.04
CA VAL A 646 -7.15 20.45 -14.07
C VAL A 646 -6.04 21.48 -13.84
N VAL A 647 -5.86 21.96 -12.60
CA VAL A 647 -4.79 22.92 -12.27
C VAL A 647 -3.41 22.29 -12.51
N ASP A 648 -3.22 21.03 -12.13
CA ASP A 648 -1.98 20.28 -12.37
C ASP A 648 -1.70 20.11 -13.88
N ALA A 649 -2.75 19.86 -14.69
CA ALA A 649 -2.63 19.79 -16.15
C ALA A 649 -2.26 21.13 -16.81
N HIS A 650 -2.44 22.25 -16.11
CA HIS A 650 -1.99 23.59 -16.51
C HIS A 650 -0.66 23.98 -15.85
N GLU A 651 0.06 23.01 -15.26
CA GLU A 651 1.31 23.22 -14.52
C GLU A 651 1.18 24.26 -13.38
N GLY A 652 -0.04 24.39 -12.85
CA GLY A 652 -0.37 25.29 -11.76
C GLY A 652 -0.31 24.61 -10.38
N ALA A 653 -0.71 25.36 -9.35
CA ALA A 653 -0.82 24.83 -7.99
C ALA A 653 -2.12 25.29 -7.32
N ILE A 654 -2.76 24.39 -6.56
CA ILE A 654 -3.96 24.68 -5.77
C ILE A 654 -3.74 24.37 -4.30
N SER A 655 -4.01 25.33 -3.42
CA SER A 655 -3.89 25.20 -1.97
C SER A 655 -5.15 25.72 -1.25
N VAL A 656 -5.41 25.20 -0.05
CA VAL A 656 -6.55 25.63 0.77
C VAL A 656 -6.09 25.88 2.20
N GLU A 657 -6.41 27.05 2.72
CA GLU A 657 -6.27 27.40 4.13
C GLU A 657 -7.67 27.59 4.72
N SER A 658 -8.01 26.89 5.79
CA SER A 658 -9.33 27.00 6.40
C SER A 658 -9.28 27.04 7.91
N ARG A 659 -10.06 27.96 8.47
CA ARG A 659 -10.37 28.08 9.89
C ARG A 659 -11.85 28.49 10.04
N PRO A 660 -12.48 28.28 11.20
CA PRO A 660 -13.85 28.75 11.40
C PRO A 660 -13.98 30.25 11.11
N GLY A 661 -14.96 30.61 10.27
CA GLY A 661 -15.19 31.99 9.82
C GLY A 661 -14.28 32.47 8.70
N ARG A 662 -13.37 31.63 8.15
CA ARG A 662 -12.51 31.98 7.02
C ARG A 662 -11.94 30.75 6.29
N THR A 663 -12.33 30.55 5.04
CA THR A 663 -11.68 29.60 4.11
C THR A 663 -11.12 30.36 2.92
N VAL A 664 -9.87 30.09 2.54
CA VAL A 664 -9.20 30.68 1.38
C VAL A 664 -8.73 29.54 0.48
N VAL A 665 -9.22 29.51 -0.75
CA VAL A 665 -8.69 28.64 -1.81
C VAL A 665 -7.82 29.50 -2.72
N THR A 666 -6.56 29.10 -2.89
CA THR A 666 -5.60 29.81 -3.74
C THR A 666 -5.21 28.92 -4.92
N VAL A 667 -5.34 29.44 -6.13
CA VAL A 667 -4.88 28.80 -7.37
C VAL A 667 -3.84 29.69 -8.02
N ARG A 668 -2.70 29.10 -8.40
CA ARG A 668 -1.62 29.76 -9.14
C ARG A 668 -1.49 29.10 -10.51
N LEU A 669 -1.45 29.90 -11.56
CA LEU A 669 -1.29 29.42 -12.94
C LEU A 669 -0.09 30.13 -13.59
N PRO A 670 0.85 29.41 -14.21
CA PRO A 670 1.93 30.02 -14.96
C PRO A 670 1.40 30.72 -16.21
N ARG A 671 2.09 31.77 -16.67
CA ARG A 671 1.73 32.48 -17.91
C ARG A 671 1.89 31.56 -19.14
N ASP A 672 2.96 30.77 -19.14
CA ASP A 672 3.26 29.78 -20.18
C ASP A 672 3.69 28.48 -19.49
N PRO A 673 2.92 27.38 -19.62
CA PRO A 673 3.27 26.10 -19.01
C PRO A 673 4.59 25.54 -19.58
N ALA A 674 4.97 25.83 -20.83
CA ALA A 674 6.18 25.27 -21.44
C ALA A 674 7.50 25.85 -20.89
N LEU A 675 7.48 27.01 -20.23
CA LEU A 675 8.68 27.72 -19.74
C LEU A 675 9.17 27.25 -18.36
N VAL A 676 8.42 26.39 -17.67
CA VAL A 676 8.78 25.91 -16.30
C VAL A 676 9.75 24.71 -16.34
N ASN A 677 9.99 24.11 -17.51
CA ASN A 677 10.78 22.88 -17.70
C ASN A 677 12.13 23.03 -18.45
N GLU A 678 12.86 24.14 -18.31
CA GLU A 678 14.30 24.16 -18.67
C GLU A 678 15.21 24.26 -17.42
N PRO A 679 15.78 23.14 -16.93
CA PRO A 679 16.93 23.20 -16.05
C PRO A 679 18.14 23.72 -16.85
N GLY A 680 18.80 24.74 -16.30
CA GLY A 680 19.86 25.51 -16.96
C GLY A 680 20.86 24.66 -17.76
N ARG A 681 21.00 24.98 -19.05
CA ARG A 681 22.14 24.55 -19.86
C ARG A 681 23.40 25.32 -19.41
N PRO A 682 24.48 24.65 -18.96
CA PRO A 682 25.80 25.23 -19.05
C PRO A 682 26.16 25.33 -20.54
N GLY A 683 26.80 26.43 -20.94
CA GLY A 683 27.18 26.67 -22.32
C GLY A 683 28.12 25.59 -22.84
N ASP A 684 27.67 24.84 -23.85
CA ASP A 684 28.55 24.08 -24.71
C ASP A 684 28.96 24.95 -25.90
N GLY A 685 30.13 25.58 -25.74
CA GLY A 685 30.93 25.97 -26.89
C GLY A 685 31.37 24.71 -27.63
N LYS A 686 30.77 24.44 -28.78
CA LYS A 686 31.34 23.51 -29.75
C LYS A 686 31.63 24.24 -31.05
N THR A 687 32.92 24.46 -31.20
CA THR A 687 33.66 24.88 -32.38
C THR A 687 33.15 24.23 -33.66
N ALA A 688 33.06 25.06 -34.70
CA ALA A 688 33.04 24.64 -36.09
C ALA A 688 34.22 23.72 -36.41
N ASP A 689 33.96 22.57 -37.02
CA ASP A 689 34.63 22.15 -38.25
C ASP A 689 34.03 20.86 -38.82
N GLY A 690 34.12 20.72 -40.14
CA GLY A 690 34.09 19.40 -40.79
C GLY A 690 32.84 19.07 -41.62
N LYS A 691 32.78 19.60 -42.84
CA LYS A 691 32.19 18.91 -44.00
C LYS A 691 32.66 17.46 -44.05
N GLU A 692 31.77 16.53 -44.39
CA GLU A 692 31.86 15.73 -45.62
C GLU A 692 30.71 14.72 -45.69
N ASP A 693 30.07 14.69 -46.84
CA ASP A 693 29.36 13.56 -47.45
C ASP A 693 29.70 13.70 -48.95
N PRO A 694 30.07 12.65 -49.72
CA PRO A 694 30.23 11.23 -49.39
C PRO A 694 31.68 10.71 -49.38
#